data_AF-A0A7X5FUB4-F1
#
_entry.id   AF-A0A7X5FUB4-F1
#
_cell.length_a   1.000
_cell.length_b   1.000
_cell.length_c   1.000
_cell.angle_alpha   90.00
_cell.angle_beta   90.00
_cell.angle_gamma   90.00
#
_symmetry.space_group_name_H-M   'P 1'
#
loop_
_entity.id
_entity.type
_entity.pdbx_description
1 polymer ?
#
loop_
_entity_poly.entity_id
_entity_poly.type
_entity_poly.pdbx_seq_one_letter_code
_entity_poly.pdbx_strand_id
1 'polypeptide(L)'
;MSIYQTIKKYFLFLSVFFVFAISAHLIFLYFVEDSIRSPEEGGTVNIGFIGAVPNLNPATYGTDPVGDYLLRFLSRSLLHFNVETKQMEGDLANCNLGKNFSEIKCYIKNDTVWSNGTPVTKADILATYDMLQNGAVNKTAKKLLEGITIEDQGEYIRFSGKADVLVLDMLLYPIIEKEVVNKIKNKNYSISDNLSAGPYIFEKHESDTKTNSEKISFIRNEQNKNDRIYIGRYVFRFFHDKNELMTNKDSLNIIFPNNTIDSFSSARLNEYRFILPEYISLFLNVDKIDSELRSLILGSFATIKFASLNDQTGKILKNSFFTDESILPTNFDLAKIGTIMNSMGYYKKTDLATELAKVKTEVKETPNEEIASYFTSPSNKKYLATTNTDFLLSGNTSEEVTGVFINNYQLKNFSSKEKKFYYRAKTDIGTLKNGINTYALAFVIDGKKIEKETITIFLATTEEEAQAKEKEYEAKVQEEKIKALSLEQKKTEENKTIAVKIAPLDPLYYYDKNLKKFSLQFVFTKQTSYMEALAMEIANHIKTLGIDVQVTALSTEDLQPLILEGKKQYSMILTGINVGLFDYNIFPFLHSGQAEKGFNFAKLKNITLDILLERLKSSQLNSDSLRFIQSQILEILKKENVFVPLYSPYNSLFIDQNLKQIKIVPVLPYSSSLFDIGENMYLKEKIIIKYKEKSIQGIIDWLKKSSPFGNQ
;
A
#
# COMPACT_ATOMS: atom_id res chain seq x y z
N MET A 1 27.38 -25.11 -86.47
CA MET A 1 27.18 -24.02 -85.49
C MET A 1 28.27 -24.18 -84.43
N SER A 2 29.19 -23.22 -84.26
CA SER A 2 30.30 -23.41 -83.31
C SER A 2 29.76 -23.42 -81.88
N ILE A 3 30.42 -24.13 -80.96
CA ILE A 3 30.06 -24.18 -79.52
C ILE A 3 29.84 -22.76 -78.95
N TYR A 4 30.61 -21.78 -79.44
CA TYR A 4 30.47 -20.36 -79.12
C TYR A 4 29.11 -19.77 -79.52
N GLN A 5 28.56 -20.10 -80.70
CA GLN A 5 27.23 -19.64 -81.12
C GLN A 5 26.11 -20.22 -80.26
N THR A 6 26.26 -21.49 -79.84
CA THR A 6 25.32 -22.16 -78.93
C THR A 6 25.37 -21.54 -77.53
N ILE A 7 26.56 -21.32 -76.97
CA ILE A 7 26.74 -20.63 -75.67
C ILE A 7 26.15 -19.21 -75.72
N LYS A 8 26.43 -18.44 -76.78
CA LYS A 8 25.86 -17.09 -76.98
C LYS A 8 24.33 -17.09 -77.01
N LYS A 9 23.72 -18.10 -77.63
CA LYS A 9 22.26 -18.28 -77.67
C LYS A 9 21.68 -18.56 -76.28
N TYR A 10 22.33 -19.41 -75.48
CA TYR A 10 21.90 -19.69 -74.11
C TYR A 10 22.09 -18.49 -73.17
N PHE A 11 23.20 -17.77 -73.27
CA PHE A 11 23.40 -16.52 -72.50
C PHE A 11 22.36 -15.45 -72.87
N LEU A 12 22.04 -15.30 -74.16
CA LEU A 12 20.99 -14.40 -74.60
C LEU A 12 19.62 -14.80 -74.04
N PHE A 13 19.26 -16.09 -74.11
CA PHE A 13 18.00 -16.59 -73.55
C PHE A 13 17.92 -16.39 -72.05
N LEU A 14 19.00 -16.68 -71.32
CA LEU A 14 19.09 -16.47 -69.88
C LEU A 14 18.98 -14.99 -69.51
N SER A 15 19.64 -14.10 -70.27
CA SER A 15 19.54 -12.65 -70.08
C SER A 15 18.10 -12.15 -70.31
N VAL A 16 17.44 -12.62 -71.37
CA VAL A 16 16.04 -12.26 -71.65
C VAL A 16 15.12 -12.76 -70.54
N PHE A 17 15.33 -14.00 -70.06
CA PHE A 17 14.58 -14.55 -68.94
C PHE A 17 14.73 -13.72 -67.66
N PHE A 18 15.97 -13.35 -67.30
CA PHE A 18 16.19 -12.50 -66.12
C PHE A 18 15.59 -11.11 -66.27
N VAL A 19 15.71 -10.48 -67.45
CA VAL A 19 15.07 -9.18 -67.71
C VAL A 19 13.55 -9.29 -67.56
N PHE A 20 12.95 -10.35 -68.11
CA PHE A 20 11.52 -10.60 -67.95
C PHE A 20 11.13 -10.85 -66.50
N ALA A 21 11.86 -11.71 -65.78
CA ALA A 21 11.59 -12.03 -64.38
C ALA A 21 11.72 -10.80 -63.46
N ILE A 22 12.75 -9.98 -63.68
CA ILE A 22 12.96 -8.72 -62.95
C ILE A 22 11.84 -7.74 -63.29
N SER A 23 11.49 -7.59 -64.56
CA SER A 23 10.40 -6.69 -64.98
C SER A 23 9.07 -7.12 -64.37
N ALA A 24 8.74 -8.42 -64.40
CA ALA A 24 7.54 -8.96 -63.78
C ALA A 24 7.53 -8.75 -62.26
N HIS A 25 8.67 -8.95 -61.59
CA HIS A 25 8.82 -8.70 -60.17
C HIS A 25 8.63 -7.21 -59.82
N LEU A 26 9.24 -6.30 -60.57
CA LEU A 26 9.09 -4.86 -60.38
C LEU A 26 7.66 -4.39 -60.62
N ILE A 27 6.99 -4.92 -61.65
CA ILE A 27 5.57 -4.67 -61.90
C ILE A 27 4.74 -5.15 -60.71
N PHE A 28 5.00 -6.36 -60.21
CA PHE A 28 4.31 -6.89 -59.03
C PHE A 28 4.52 -6.00 -57.79
N LEU A 29 5.76 -5.59 -57.50
CA LEU A 29 6.06 -4.68 -56.40
C LEU A 29 5.30 -3.36 -56.52
N TYR A 30 5.26 -2.76 -57.72
CA TYR A 30 4.49 -1.54 -57.97
C TYR A 30 2.99 -1.71 -57.66
N PHE A 31 2.40 -2.84 -58.05
CA PHE A 31 0.99 -3.12 -57.78
C PHE A 31 0.71 -3.32 -56.28
N VAL A 32 1.66 -3.88 -55.54
CA VAL A 32 1.50 -4.21 -54.11
C VAL A 32 1.93 -3.07 -53.18
N GLU A 33 2.74 -2.12 -53.63
CA GLU A 33 3.30 -1.05 -52.77
C GLU A 33 2.24 -0.30 -51.95
N ASP A 34 1.19 0.22 -52.60
CA ASP A 34 0.11 0.97 -51.93
C ASP A 34 -1.14 0.10 -51.68
N SER A 35 -0.97 -1.22 -51.74
CA SER A 35 -2.08 -2.15 -51.52
C SER A 35 -2.57 -2.10 -50.07
N ILE A 36 -3.88 -2.27 -49.89
CA ILE A 36 -4.47 -2.36 -48.56
C ILE A 36 -4.38 -3.82 -48.13
N ARG A 37 -3.72 -4.08 -47.01
CA ARG A 37 -3.76 -5.37 -46.34
C ARG A 37 -5.00 -5.42 -45.46
N SER A 38 -5.80 -6.46 -45.64
CA SER A 38 -7.04 -6.66 -44.90
C SER A 38 -7.04 -8.05 -44.27
N PRO A 39 -7.62 -8.22 -43.07
CA PRO A 39 -7.75 -9.53 -42.46
C PRO A 39 -8.40 -10.54 -43.40
N GLU A 40 -7.86 -11.76 -43.43
CA GLU A 40 -8.44 -12.90 -44.13
C GLU A 40 -8.77 -14.00 -43.13
N GLU A 41 -9.95 -14.60 -43.29
CA GLU A 41 -10.43 -15.66 -42.40
C GLU A 41 -9.65 -16.96 -42.59
N GLY A 42 -9.46 -17.70 -41.49
CA GLY A 42 -8.81 -19.00 -41.44
C GLY A 42 -7.50 -19.00 -40.64
N GLY A 43 -6.60 -19.91 -40.99
CA GLY A 43 -5.36 -20.13 -40.24
C GLY A 43 -5.58 -20.97 -38.97
N THR A 44 -4.48 -21.29 -38.30
CA THR A 44 -4.48 -22.06 -37.06
C THR A 44 -3.53 -21.40 -36.06
N VAL A 45 -4.02 -21.12 -34.86
CA VAL A 45 -3.23 -20.58 -33.76
C VAL A 45 -2.91 -21.69 -32.78
N ASN A 46 -1.62 -21.93 -32.58
CA ASN A 46 -1.09 -22.94 -31.69
C ASN A 46 -0.69 -22.28 -30.36
N ILE A 47 -1.29 -22.70 -29.26
CA ILE A 47 -1.06 -22.13 -27.93
C ILE A 47 -0.42 -23.20 -27.04
N GLY A 48 0.71 -22.89 -26.38
CA GLY A 48 1.40 -23.83 -25.50
C GLY A 48 1.31 -23.48 -24.03
N PHE A 49 1.10 -24.51 -23.20
CA PHE A 49 1.07 -24.48 -21.74
C PHE A 49 1.97 -25.59 -21.19
N ILE A 50 2.45 -25.41 -19.96
CA ILE A 50 3.08 -26.49 -19.18
C ILE A 50 2.08 -26.96 -18.12
N GLY A 51 1.80 -28.26 -18.07
CA GLY A 51 0.89 -28.86 -17.11
C GLY A 51 -0.13 -29.81 -17.75
N ALA A 52 -1.08 -30.26 -16.94
CA ALA A 52 -2.15 -31.14 -17.41
C ALA A 52 -3.25 -30.36 -18.15
N VAL A 53 -4.03 -31.07 -18.96
CA VAL A 53 -5.25 -30.55 -19.58
C VAL A 53 -6.25 -30.18 -18.48
N PRO A 54 -6.80 -28.96 -18.48
CA PRO A 54 -7.76 -28.53 -17.48
C PRO A 54 -9.10 -29.25 -17.64
N ASN A 55 -9.90 -29.31 -16.57
CA ASN A 55 -11.28 -29.78 -16.64
C ASN A 55 -12.14 -28.71 -17.31
N LEU A 56 -12.56 -28.94 -18.56
CA LEU A 56 -13.38 -28.00 -19.34
C LEU A 56 -14.87 -28.12 -19.01
N ASN A 57 -15.23 -28.17 -17.74
CA ASN A 57 -16.62 -28.09 -17.30
C ASN A 57 -17.02 -26.61 -17.13
N PRO A 58 -17.96 -26.06 -17.92
CA PRO A 58 -18.34 -24.65 -17.80
C PRO A 58 -18.91 -24.28 -16.43
N ALA A 59 -19.45 -25.25 -15.68
CA ALA A 59 -19.96 -25.02 -14.34
C ALA A 59 -18.87 -24.78 -13.29
N THR A 60 -17.61 -25.17 -13.57
CA THR A 60 -16.46 -24.92 -12.69
C THR A 60 -15.74 -23.62 -13.02
N TYR A 61 -16.31 -22.74 -13.86
CA TYR A 61 -15.69 -21.47 -14.21
C TYR A 61 -15.31 -20.62 -12.98
N GLY A 62 -14.19 -19.92 -13.05
CA GLY A 62 -13.61 -19.13 -11.97
C GLY A 62 -12.81 -19.95 -10.95
N THR A 63 -12.48 -21.21 -11.27
CA THR A 63 -11.71 -22.09 -10.37
C THR A 63 -10.35 -22.51 -10.94
N ASP A 64 -10.16 -22.39 -12.26
CA ASP A 64 -8.91 -22.74 -12.93
C ASP A 64 -8.60 -21.72 -14.04
N PRO A 65 -7.60 -20.84 -13.87
CA PRO A 65 -7.31 -19.77 -14.81
C PRO A 65 -7.09 -20.23 -16.26
N VAL A 66 -6.50 -21.42 -16.47
CA VAL A 66 -6.25 -21.96 -17.82
C VAL A 66 -7.55 -22.51 -18.41
N GLY A 67 -8.29 -23.32 -17.65
CA GLY A 67 -9.62 -23.79 -18.05
C GLY A 67 -10.58 -22.64 -18.35
N ASP A 68 -10.60 -21.59 -17.52
CA ASP A 68 -11.42 -20.40 -17.71
C ASP A 68 -11.07 -19.65 -19.01
N TYR A 69 -9.78 -19.53 -19.32
CA TYR A 69 -9.33 -18.97 -20.60
C TYR A 69 -9.83 -19.80 -21.79
N LEU A 70 -9.77 -21.13 -21.72
CA LEU A 70 -10.28 -22.00 -22.79
C LEU A 70 -11.81 -21.90 -22.91
N LEU A 71 -12.53 -21.87 -21.78
CA LEU A 71 -14.00 -21.78 -21.76
C LEU A 71 -14.52 -20.48 -22.39
N ARG A 72 -13.75 -19.37 -22.31
CA ARG A 72 -14.09 -18.11 -23.00
C ARG A 72 -14.25 -18.26 -24.53
N PHE A 73 -13.60 -19.25 -25.15
CA PHE A 73 -13.77 -19.52 -26.59
C PHE A 73 -15.09 -20.25 -26.90
N LEU A 74 -15.62 -21.01 -25.95
CA LEU A 74 -16.76 -21.92 -26.15
C LEU A 74 -18.09 -21.33 -25.66
N SER A 75 -18.02 -20.31 -24.81
CA SER A 75 -19.16 -19.84 -24.01
C SER A 75 -19.50 -18.39 -24.28
N ARG A 76 -20.74 -18.04 -23.97
CA ARG A 76 -21.24 -16.67 -23.82
C ARG A 76 -21.79 -16.49 -22.42
N SER A 77 -21.84 -15.26 -21.95
CA SER A 77 -22.32 -14.87 -20.62
C SER A 77 -23.44 -13.85 -20.74
N LEU A 78 -24.10 -13.46 -19.64
CA LEU A 78 -25.12 -12.42 -19.72
C LEU A 78 -24.51 -11.08 -20.15
N LEU A 79 -23.38 -10.75 -19.55
CA LEU A 79 -22.58 -9.57 -19.84
C LEU A 79 -21.12 -9.99 -20.10
N HIS A 80 -20.36 -9.11 -20.72
CA HIS A 80 -18.90 -9.21 -20.77
C HIS A 80 -18.28 -7.92 -20.23
N PHE A 81 -17.03 -8.00 -19.76
CA PHE A 81 -16.28 -6.83 -19.34
C PHE A 81 -15.35 -6.39 -20.48
N ASN A 82 -15.52 -5.16 -20.94
CA ASN A 82 -14.65 -4.58 -21.95
C ASN A 82 -13.37 -4.06 -21.29
N VAL A 83 -12.27 -4.76 -21.55
CA VAL A 83 -10.95 -4.50 -20.95
C VAL A 83 -10.33 -3.16 -21.37
N GLU A 84 -10.78 -2.55 -22.47
CA GLU A 84 -10.29 -1.25 -22.94
C GLU A 84 -11.09 -0.09 -22.32
N THR A 85 -12.43 -0.17 -22.38
CA THR A 85 -13.31 0.87 -21.84
C THR A 85 -13.49 0.76 -20.31
N LYS A 86 -13.15 -0.40 -19.74
CA LYS A 86 -13.37 -0.79 -18.35
C LYS A 86 -14.84 -0.75 -17.94
N GLN A 87 -15.73 -1.13 -18.86
CA GLN A 87 -17.19 -1.12 -18.66
C GLN A 87 -17.79 -2.50 -18.84
N MET A 88 -18.93 -2.73 -18.20
CA MET A 88 -19.77 -3.91 -18.44
C MET A 88 -20.62 -3.66 -19.69
N GLU A 89 -20.52 -4.56 -20.65
CA GLU A 89 -21.21 -4.50 -21.94
C GLU A 89 -22.09 -5.75 -22.12
N GLY A 90 -23.17 -5.61 -22.89
CA GLY A 90 -24.16 -6.67 -23.05
C GLY A 90 -23.70 -7.77 -23.99
N ASP A 91 -23.71 -9.03 -23.54
CA ASP A 91 -23.45 -10.21 -24.37
C ASP A 91 -24.77 -10.91 -24.71
N LEU A 92 -25.19 -11.97 -24.00
CA LEU A 92 -26.51 -12.60 -24.20
C LEU A 92 -27.68 -11.72 -23.73
N ALA A 93 -27.41 -10.70 -22.91
CA ALA A 93 -28.43 -9.82 -22.38
C ALA A 93 -27.96 -8.36 -22.35
N ASN A 94 -28.92 -7.45 -22.36
CA ASN A 94 -28.70 -6.08 -21.91
C ASN A 94 -29.20 -5.99 -20.47
N CYS A 95 -28.33 -5.69 -19.51
CA CYS A 95 -28.72 -5.61 -18.10
C CYS A 95 -28.74 -4.17 -17.59
N ASN A 96 -29.84 -3.78 -16.97
CA ASN A 96 -29.87 -2.62 -16.10
C ASN A 96 -29.37 -3.05 -14.72
N LEU A 97 -28.17 -2.61 -14.36
CA LEU A 97 -27.47 -2.98 -13.12
C LEU A 97 -28.05 -2.32 -11.86
N GLY A 98 -28.98 -1.38 -12.00
CA GLY A 98 -29.59 -0.66 -10.87
C GLY A 98 -28.58 0.19 -10.08
N LYS A 99 -29.05 0.73 -8.94
CA LYS A 99 -28.22 1.47 -8.00
C LYS A 99 -27.57 0.48 -7.02
N ASN A 100 -26.25 0.46 -6.94
CA ASN A 100 -25.46 -0.43 -6.06
C ASN A 100 -25.70 -1.94 -6.27
N PHE A 101 -26.20 -2.36 -7.44
CA PHE A 101 -26.35 -3.78 -7.81
C PHE A 101 -27.34 -4.59 -6.96
N SER A 102 -28.22 -3.94 -6.19
CA SER A 102 -29.21 -4.65 -5.35
C SER A 102 -30.40 -5.21 -6.14
N GLU A 103 -30.69 -4.63 -7.30
CA GLU A 103 -31.67 -5.13 -8.26
C GLU A 103 -31.09 -4.98 -9.66
N ILE A 104 -30.87 -6.11 -10.34
CA ILE A 104 -30.35 -6.18 -11.71
C ILE A 104 -31.42 -6.79 -12.61
N LYS A 105 -31.72 -6.14 -13.73
CA LYS A 105 -32.73 -6.57 -14.70
C LYS A 105 -32.07 -6.87 -16.04
N CYS A 106 -32.02 -8.13 -16.42
CA CYS A 106 -31.38 -8.58 -17.66
C CYS A 106 -32.41 -8.94 -18.72
N TYR A 107 -32.41 -8.17 -19.82
CA TYR A 107 -33.26 -8.36 -20.99
C TYR A 107 -32.50 -9.23 -21.99
N ILE A 108 -32.98 -10.45 -22.23
CA ILE A 108 -32.28 -11.44 -23.05
C ILE A 108 -32.42 -11.09 -24.53
N LYS A 109 -31.32 -11.17 -25.27
CA LYS A 109 -31.30 -11.00 -26.73
C LYS A 109 -31.75 -12.29 -27.39
N ASN A 110 -32.59 -12.20 -28.42
CA ASN A 110 -33.16 -13.35 -29.11
C ASN A 110 -32.43 -13.69 -30.43
N ASP A 111 -31.16 -13.30 -30.55
CA ASP A 111 -30.34 -13.41 -31.76
C ASP A 111 -29.19 -14.43 -31.64
N THR A 112 -29.04 -15.05 -30.47
CA THR A 112 -27.97 -16.01 -30.20
C THR A 112 -28.50 -17.44 -30.22
N VAL A 113 -27.75 -18.31 -30.89
CA VAL A 113 -28.03 -19.74 -30.97
C VAL A 113 -26.86 -20.54 -30.44
N TRP A 114 -27.19 -21.72 -29.96
CA TRP A 114 -26.24 -22.76 -29.66
C TRP A 114 -25.63 -23.37 -30.94
N SER A 115 -24.50 -24.07 -30.82
CA SER A 115 -23.77 -24.68 -31.95
C SER A 115 -24.57 -25.69 -32.80
N ASN A 116 -25.66 -26.25 -32.26
CA ASN A 116 -26.61 -27.11 -33.01
C ASN A 116 -27.71 -26.30 -33.72
N GLY A 117 -27.72 -24.97 -33.61
CA GLY A 117 -28.71 -24.06 -34.19
C GLY A 117 -29.94 -23.79 -33.31
N THR A 118 -30.08 -24.42 -32.15
CA THR A 118 -31.20 -24.12 -31.23
C THR A 118 -30.99 -22.78 -30.53
N PRO A 119 -32.04 -21.97 -30.28
CA PRO A 119 -31.89 -20.68 -29.63
C PRO A 119 -31.43 -20.82 -28.18
N VAL A 120 -30.64 -19.84 -27.71
CA VAL A 120 -30.37 -19.67 -26.28
C VAL A 120 -31.62 -19.12 -25.59
N THR A 121 -32.08 -19.76 -24.51
CA THR A 121 -33.36 -19.44 -23.87
C THR A 121 -33.19 -18.99 -22.41
N LYS A 122 -34.23 -18.33 -21.87
CA LYS A 122 -34.32 -18.04 -20.42
C LYS A 122 -34.26 -19.32 -19.57
N ALA A 123 -34.73 -20.45 -20.08
CA ALA A 123 -34.68 -21.72 -19.36
C ALA A 123 -33.24 -22.21 -19.15
N ASP A 124 -32.34 -21.98 -20.11
CA ASP A 124 -30.91 -22.29 -20.01
C ASP A 124 -30.24 -21.44 -18.92
N ILE A 125 -30.55 -20.14 -18.93
CA ILE A 125 -30.04 -19.18 -17.96
C ILE A 125 -30.48 -19.55 -16.54
N LEU A 126 -31.78 -19.78 -16.33
CA LEU A 126 -32.32 -20.16 -15.03
C LEU A 126 -31.77 -21.50 -14.55
N ALA A 127 -31.62 -22.50 -15.43
CA ALA A 127 -31.03 -23.79 -15.09
C ALA A 127 -29.56 -23.66 -14.67
N THR A 128 -28.80 -22.80 -15.37
CA THR A 128 -27.39 -22.50 -15.05
C THR A 128 -27.28 -21.89 -13.66
N TYR A 129 -28.02 -20.82 -13.39
CA TYR A 129 -27.96 -20.14 -12.09
C TYR A 129 -28.49 -20.99 -10.94
N ASP A 130 -29.55 -21.78 -11.16
CA ASP A 130 -30.01 -22.77 -10.17
C ASP A 130 -28.91 -23.78 -9.83
N MET A 131 -28.18 -24.29 -10.82
CA MET A 131 -27.06 -25.18 -10.57
C MET A 131 -25.94 -24.50 -9.77
N LEU A 132 -25.62 -23.24 -10.06
CA LEU A 132 -24.58 -22.50 -9.36
C LEU A 132 -24.99 -22.16 -7.91
N GLN A 133 -26.26 -21.83 -7.68
CA GLN A 133 -26.81 -21.54 -6.35
C GLN A 133 -26.96 -22.79 -5.48
N ASN A 134 -27.55 -23.85 -6.03
CA ASN A 134 -28.02 -24.99 -5.25
C ASN A 134 -27.09 -26.21 -5.36
N GLY A 135 -26.23 -26.26 -6.39
CA GLY A 135 -25.28 -27.34 -6.60
C GLY A 135 -24.06 -27.32 -5.67
N ALA A 136 -23.24 -28.37 -5.77
CA ALA A 136 -21.94 -28.46 -5.09
C ALA A 136 -20.74 -28.30 -6.06
N VAL A 137 -21.04 -28.04 -7.33
CA VAL A 137 -20.07 -27.98 -8.43
C VAL A 137 -19.16 -26.75 -8.34
N ASN A 138 -19.68 -25.62 -7.86
CA ASN A 138 -18.90 -24.39 -7.73
C ASN A 138 -19.18 -23.70 -6.38
N LYS A 139 -18.28 -23.89 -5.41
CA LYS A 139 -18.44 -23.34 -4.06
C LYS A 139 -18.35 -21.81 -4.04
N THR A 140 -17.52 -21.23 -4.90
CA THR A 140 -17.34 -19.78 -5.00
C THR A 140 -18.61 -19.12 -5.52
N ALA A 141 -19.13 -19.60 -6.66
CA ALA A 141 -20.38 -19.08 -7.22
C ALA A 141 -21.55 -19.26 -6.25
N LYS A 142 -21.65 -20.43 -5.60
CA LYS A 142 -22.67 -20.68 -4.57
C LYS A 142 -22.65 -19.64 -3.44
N LYS A 143 -21.45 -19.32 -2.94
CA LYS A 143 -21.29 -18.32 -1.87
C LYS A 143 -21.63 -16.90 -2.35
N LEU A 144 -21.24 -16.55 -3.58
CA LEU A 144 -21.52 -15.23 -4.16
C LEU A 144 -23.00 -15.03 -4.48
N LEU A 145 -23.71 -16.11 -4.81
CA LEU A 145 -25.14 -16.10 -5.08
C LEU A 145 -26.01 -16.38 -3.83
N GLU A 146 -25.39 -16.55 -2.66
CA GLU A 146 -26.11 -16.77 -1.40
C GLU A 146 -26.96 -15.55 -1.03
N GLY A 147 -28.26 -15.74 -0.85
CA GLY A 147 -29.19 -14.66 -0.57
C GLY A 147 -29.57 -13.79 -1.79
N ILE A 148 -29.18 -14.20 -3.00
CA ILE A 148 -29.65 -13.59 -4.26
C ILE A 148 -30.86 -14.38 -4.77
N THR A 149 -31.95 -13.69 -5.04
CA THR A 149 -33.15 -14.22 -5.68
C THR A 149 -33.08 -14.00 -7.19
N ILE A 150 -33.26 -15.05 -7.97
CA ILE A 150 -33.20 -15.02 -9.44
C ILE A 150 -34.53 -15.51 -10.01
N GLU A 151 -35.27 -14.63 -10.68
CA GLU A 151 -36.64 -14.90 -11.12
C GLU A 151 -36.90 -14.42 -12.55
N ASP A 152 -37.68 -15.18 -13.30
CA ASP A 152 -38.25 -14.74 -14.58
C ASP A 152 -39.43 -13.79 -14.33
N GLN A 153 -39.38 -12.60 -14.91
CA GLN A 153 -40.44 -11.58 -14.85
C GLN A 153 -41.18 -11.42 -16.19
N GLY A 154 -41.04 -12.37 -17.10
CA GLY A 154 -41.58 -12.30 -18.45
C GLY A 154 -40.60 -11.61 -19.40
N GLU A 155 -40.51 -10.28 -19.33
CA GLU A 155 -39.66 -9.49 -20.24
C GLU A 155 -38.17 -9.55 -19.89
N TYR A 156 -37.82 -9.86 -18.65
CA TYR A 156 -36.46 -9.88 -18.15
C TYR A 156 -36.28 -10.90 -17.03
N ILE A 157 -35.03 -11.29 -16.78
CA ILE A 157 -34.64 -12.02 -15.58
C ILE A 157 -34.19 -11.00 -14.53
N ARG A 158 -34.76 -11.10 -13.32
CA ARG A 158 -34.44 -10.25 -12.18
C ARG A 158 -33.49 -10.97 -11.24
N PHE A 159 -32.37 -10.33 -10.91
CA PHE A 159 -31.51 -10.69 -9.79
C PHE A 159 -31.76 -9.66 -8.69
N SER A 160 -32.15 -10.09 -7.50
CA SER A 160 -32.39 -9.19 -6.36
C SER A 160 -31.80 -9.73 -5.07
N GLY A 161 -31.18 -8.86 -4.27
CA GLY A 161 -30.55 -9.27 -3.02
C GLY A 161 -29.80 -8.14 -2.34
N LYS A 162 -28.89 -8.50 -1.44
CA LYS A 162 -28.02 -7.51 -0.79
C LYS A 162 -27.06 -6.89 -1.82
N ALA A 163 -26.94 -5.57 -1.80
CA ALA A 163 -26.01 -4.83 -2.64
C ALA A 163 -24.56 -5.32 -2.46
N ASP A 164 -23.98 -5.91 -3.51
CA ASP A 164 -22.58 -6.32 -3.57
C ASP A 164 -22.08 -6.29 -5.01
N VAL A 165 -20.92 -5.68 -5.24
CA VAL A 165 -20.27 -5.59 -6.56
C VAL A 165 -19.78 -6.95 -7.05
N LEU A 166 -19.50 -7.88 -6.14
CA LEU A 166 -19.05 -9.23 -6.48
C LEU A 166 -20.13 -10.06 -7.19
N VAL A 167 -21.41 -9.67 -7.08
CA VAL A 167 -22.50 -10.31 -7.84
C VAL A 167 -22.32 -10.11 -9.34
N LEU A 168 -21.61 -9.07 -9.78
CA LEU A 168 -21.38 -8.80 -11.20
C LEU A 168 -20.47 -9.83 -11.86
N ASP A 169 -19.56 -10.45 -11.09
CA ASP A 169 -18.76 -11.56 -11.61
C ASP A 169 -19.66 -12.69 -12.10
N MET A 170 -20.79 -12.93 -11.42
CA MET A 170 -21.74 -13.98 -11.79
C MET A 170 -22.43 -13.70 -13.13
N LEU A 171 -22.45 -12.44 -13.61
CA LEU A 171 -22.99 -12.09 -14.93
C LEU A 171 -21.98 -12.36 -16.05
N LEU A 172 -20.70 -12.58 -15.71
CA LEU A 172 -19.61 -12.95 -16.62
C LEU A 172 -19.40 -14.47 -16.72
N TYR A 173 -20.15 -15.26 -15.93
CA TYR A 173 -20.04 -16.72 -15.96
C TYR A 173 -20.70 -17.30 -17.23
N PRO A 174 -20.15 -18.40 -17.78
CA PRO A 174 -20.75 -19.12 -18.88
C PRO A 174 -22.22 -19.49 -18.64
N ILE A 175 -23.09 -19.16 -19.60
CA ILE A 175 -24.43 -19.75 -19.68
C ILE A 175 -24.31 -21.14 -20.30
N ILE A 176 -25.02 -22.10 -19.73
CA ILE A 176 -24.96 -23.52 -20.08
C ILE A 176 -26.35 -23.96 -20.54
N GLU A 177 -26.42 -24.68 -21.65
CA GLU A 177 -27.68 -25.27 -22.13
C GLU A 177 -28.28 -26.21 -21.08
N LYS A 178 -29.61 -26.20 -20.96
CA LYS A 178 -30.33 -26.88 -19.89
C LYS A 178 -30.08 -28.39 -19.80
N GLU A 179 -30.05 -29.12 -20.92
CA GLU A 179 -29.75 -30.55 -20.92
C GLU A 179 -28.27 -30.83 -20.58
N VAL A 180 -27.35 -29.95 -20.98
CA VAL A 180 -25.95 -29.99 -20.52
C VAL A 180 -25.87 -29.77 -19.00
N VAL A 181 -26.64 -28.84 -18.44
CA VAL A 181 -26.76 -28.66 -16.98
C VAL A 181 -27.22 -29.96 -16.30
N ASN A 182 -28.22 -30.65 -16.86
CA ASN A 182 -28.70 -31.93 -16.34
C ASN A 182 -27.59 -32.99 -16.34
N LYS A 183 -26.80 -33.08 -17.43
CA LYS A 183 -25.65 -34.00 -17.52
C LYS A 183 -24.58 -33.69 -16.46
N ILE A 184 -24.27 -32.41 -16.23
CA ILE A 184 -23.31 -31.97 -15.21
C ILE A 184 -23.79 -32.35 -13.81
N LYS A 185 -25.06 -32.04 -13.46
CA LYS A 185 -25.67 -32.40 -12.18
C LYS A 185 -25.61 -33.91 -11.92
N ASN A 186 -25.84 -34.71 -12.96
CA ASN A 186 -25.81 -36.17 -12.91
C ASN A 186 -24.40 -36.77 -13.01
N LYS A 187 -23.34 -35.95 -13.05
CA LYS A 187 -21.92 -36.36 -13.17
C LYS A 187 -21.63 -37.21 -14.43
N ASN A 188 -22.41 -37.00 -15.48
CA ASN A 188 -22.31 -37.72 -16.76
C ASN A 188 -21.88 -36.79 -17.90
N TYR A 189 -21.25 -35.65 -17.58
CA TYR A 189 -20.81 -34.66 -18.56
C TYR A 189 -19.40 -34.97 -19.08
N SER A 190 -19.23 -34.93 -20.40
CA SER A 190 -17.96 -34.78 -21.11
C SER A 190 -17.94 -33.47 -21.88
N ILE A 191 -16.75 -32.91 -22.15
CA ILE A 191 -16.61 -31.71 -23.00
C ILE A 191 -17.23 -31.89 -24.40
N SER A 192 -17.28 -33.12 -24.91
CA SER A 192 -17.96 -33.45 -26.18
C SER A 192 -19.48 -33.28 -26.12
N ASP A 193 -20.08 -33.30 -24.92
CA ASP A 193 -21.50 -33.01 -24.71
C ASP A 193 -21.79 -31.50 -24.71
N ASN A 194 -20.75 -30.66 -24.62
CA ASN A 194 -20.92 -29.22 -24.49
C ASN A 194 -21.53 -28.63 -25.75
N LEU A 195 -22.57 -27.83 -25.55
CA LEU A 195 -23.18 -27.09 -26.63
C LEU A 195 -22.70 -25.63 -26.56
N SER A 196 -21.82 -25.25 -27.45
CA SER A 196 -21.17 -23.93 -27.43
C SER A 196 -22.07 -22.83 -28.02
N ALA A 197 -22.23 -21.72 -27.30
CA ALA A 197 -22.77 -20.47 -27.83
C ALA A 197 -21.64 -19.46 -28.18
N GLY A 198 -20.40 -19.76 -27.80
CA GLY A 198 -19.24 -18.90 -28.06
C GLY A 198 -18.78 -18.90 -29.52
N PRO A 199 -17.72 -18.13 -29.83
CA PRO A 199 -17.21 -17.97 -31.20
C PRO A 199 -16.55 -19.24 -31.75
N TYR A 200 -16.23 -20.21 -30.90
CA TYR A 200 -15.67 -21.50 -31.28
C TYR A 200 -16.43 -22.66 -30.63
N ILE A 201 -16.27 -23.84 -31.20
CA ILE A 201 -16.82 -25.10 -30.70
C ILE A 201 -15.68 -26.08 -30.43
N PHE A 202 -15.89 -26.98 -29.46
CA PHE A 202 -14.96 -28.07 -29.21
C PHE A 202 -14.90 -29.01 -30.43
N GLU A 203 -13.70 -29.27 -30.95
CA GLU A 203 -13.48 -30.21 -32.05
C GLU A 203 -13.07 -31.59 -31.50
N LYS A 204 -11.97 -31.64 -30.74
CA LYS A 204 -11.42 -32.90 -30.21
C LYS A 204 -10.35 -32.71 -29.14
N HIS A 205 -10.10 -33.79 -28.41
CA HIS A 205 -8.99 -33.99 -27.49
C HIS A 205 -8.15 -35.18 -27.99
N GLU A 206 -6.84 -35.02 -28.16
CA GLU A 206 -5.94 -36.06 -28.63
C GLU A 206 -4.51 -35.91 -28.09
N SER A 207 -3.81 -37.03 -27.85
CA SER A 207 -2.39 -37.03 -27.53
C SER A 207 -1.54 -36.88 -28.80
N ASP A 208 -0.48 -36.08 -28.74
CA ASP A 208 0.54 -35.98 -29.79
C ASP A 208 1.86 -36.63 -29.34
N THR A 209 2.12 -37.82 -29.87
CA THR A 209 3.33 -38.59 -29.56
C THR A 209 4.61 -37.97 -30.11
N LYS A 210 4.54 -37.10 -31.12
CA LYS A 210 5.72 -36.44 -31.69
C LYS A 210 6.26 -35.34 -30.77
N THR A 211 5.35 -34.62 -30.13
CA THR A 211 5.67 -33.49 -29.26
C THR A 211 5.55 -33.83 -27.78
N ASN A 212 5.18 -35.08 -27.45
CA ASN A 212 4.85 -35.57 -26.12
C ASN A 212 3.91 -34.62 -25.36
N SER A 213 2.79 -34.27 -25.98
CA SER A 213 1.85 -33.28 -25.44
C SER A 213 0.40 -33.68 -25.68
N GLU A 214 -0.50 -33.26 -24.81
CA GLU A 214 -1.94 -33.35 -25.06
C GLU A 214 -2.44 -32.15 -25.87
N LYS A 215 -3.42 -32.36 -26.75
CA LYS A 215 -4.02 -31.33 -27.60
C LYS A 215 -5.52 -31.21 -27.40
N ILE A 216 -5.97 -29.99 -27.16
CA ILE A 216 -7.38 -29.60 -27.29
C ILE A 216 -7.52 -28.70 -28.51
N SER A 217 -8.43 -29.03 -29.42
CA SER A 217 -8.68 -28.24 -30.64
C SER A 217 -10.07 -27.64 -30.63
N PHE A 218 -10.17 -26.35 -30.97
CA PHE A 218 -11.45 -25.65 -31.19
C PHE A 218 -11.51 -25.13 -32.63
N ILE A 219 -12.68 -25.24 -33.26
CA ILE A 219 -12.95 -24.70 -34.61
C ILE A 219 -14.01 -23.62 -34.55
N ARG A 220 -13.99 -22.71 -35.53
CA ARG A 220 -14.94 -21.61 -35.60
C ARG A 220 -16.39 -22.10 -35.52
N ASN A 221 -17.23 -21.39 -34.76
CA ASN A 221 -18.66 -21.61 -34.70
C ASN A 221 -19.37 -20.89 -35.85
N GLU A 222 -19.72 -21.61 -36.90
CA GLU A 222 -20.39 -21.06 -38.10
C GLU A 222 -21.81 -20.53 -37.84
N GLN A 223 -22.39 -20.80 -36.66
CA GLN A 223 -23.68 -20.23 -36.27
C GLN A 223 -23.57 -18.74 -35.88
N ASN A 224 -22.40 -18.28 -35.44
CA ASN A 224 -22.18 -16.92 -34.94
C ASN A 224 -21.57 -16.00 -35.99
N LYS A 225 -22.31 -15.75 -37.08
CA LYS A 225 -21.82 -14.97 -38.23
C LYS A 225 -21.62 -13.47 -37.97
N ASN A 226 -22.20 -12.95 -36.89
CA ASN A 226 -22.09 -11.53 -36.52
C ASN A 226 -20.77 -11.22 -35.79
N ASP A 227 -20.07 -12.25 -35.29
CA ASP A 227 -18.79 -12.07 -34.60
C ASP A 227 -17.68 -11.75 -35.61
N ARG A 228 -16.92 -10.69 -35.35
CA ARG A 228 -15.77 -10.29 -36.19
C ARG A 228 -14.52 -11.12 -35.87
N ILE A 229 -14.62 -12.43 -36.04
CA ILE A 229 -13.54 -13.38 -35.77
C ILE A 229 -12.87 -13.85 -37.06
N TYR A 230 -11.53 -13.89 -37.07
CA TYR A 230 -10.77 -14.28 -38.26
C TYR A 230 -10.06 -15.62 -38.13
N ILE A 231 -9.69 -16.05 -36.93
CA ILE A 231 -8.97 -17.32 -36.75
C ILE A 231 -9.91 -18.51 -37.01
N GLY A 232 -9.47 -19.45 -37.84
CA GLY A 232 -10.28 -20.63 -38.19
C GLY A 232 -10.23 -21.74 -37.12
N ARG A 233 -9.07 -21.95 -36.51
CA ARG A 233 -8.85 -23.02 -35.52
C ARG A 233 -7.85 -22.60 -34.44
N TYR A 234 -8.13 -22.98 -33.20
CA TYR A 234 -7.18 -22.93 -32.08
C TYR A 234 -6.76 -24.34 -31.68
N VAL A 235 -5.47 -24.52 -31.40
CA VAL A 235 -4.92 -25.79 -30.89
C VAL A 235 -4.11 -25.49 -29.64
N PHE A 236 -4.66 -25.85 -28.49
CA PHE A 236 -4.04 -25.74 -27.17
C PHE A 236 -3.21 -27.00 -26.92
N ARG A 237 -1.92 -26.85 -26.69
CA ARG A 237 -0.96 -27.91 -26.38
C ARG A 237 -0.51 -27.83 -24.93
N PHE A 238 -0.58 -28.97 -24.25
CA PHE A 238 -0.21 -29.11 -22.86
C PHE A 238 1.01 -30.03 -22.77
N PHE A 239 2.16 -29.44 -22.48
CA PHE A 239 3.44 -30.12 -22.34
C PHE A 239 3.67 -30.53 -20.88
N HIS A 240 4.35 -31.64 -20.63
CA HIS A 240 4.59 -32.10 -19.26
C HIS A 240 5.60 -31.23 -18.52
N ASP A 241 6.61 -30.75 -19.25
CA ASP A 241 7.66 -29.92 -18.68
C ASP A 241 8.13 -28.79 -19.61
N LYS A 242 9.00 -27.96 -19.04
CA LYS A 242 9.65 -26.85 -19.74
C LYS A 242 10.44 -27.30 -20.96
N ASN A 243 11.22 -28.38 -20.86
CA ASN A 243 12.12 -28.80 -21.94
C ASN A 243 11.33 -29.22 -23.18
N GLU A 244 10.21 -29.91 -22.99
CA GLU A 244 9.30 -30.31 -24.06
C GLU A 244 8.68 -29.08 -24.75
N LEU A 245 8.16 -28.13 -23.96
CA LEU A 245 7.62 -26.88 -24.52
C LEU A 245 8.70 -26.12 -25.30
N MET A 246 9.90 -25.98 -24.71
CA MET A 246 10.99 -25.20 -25.30
C MET A 246 11.52 -25.84 -26.60
N THR A 247 11.58 -27.17 -26.67
CA THR A 247 11.94 -27.90 -27.89
C THR A 247 10.93 -27.67 -29.01
N ASN A 248 9.65 -27.50 -28.65
CA ASN A 248 8.55 -27.33 -29.60
C ASN A 248 8.12 -25.87 -29.80
N LYS A 249 8.81 -24.89 -29.21
CA LYS A 249 8.41 -23.47 -29.18
C LYS A 249 8.16 -22.86 -30.55
N ASP A 250 8.90 -23.30 -31.57
CA ASP A 250 8.79 -22.76 -32.93
C ASP A 250 7.53 -23.26 -33.66
N SER A 251 6.85 -24.28 -33.12
CA SER A 251 5.53 -24.71 -33.60
C SER A 251 4.36 -23.92 -32.98
N LEU A 252 4.66 -23.08 -31.98
CA LEU A 252 3.66 -22.34 -31.22
C LEU A 252 3.57 -20.89 -31.72
N ASN A 253 2.37 -20.31 -31.60
CA ASN A 253 2.10 -18.92 -31.88
C ASN A 253 1.94 -18.11 -30.58
N ILE A 254 1.41 -18.73 -29.53
CA ILE A 254 1.29 -18.13 -28.20
C ILE A 254 1.86 -19.11 -27.17
N ILE A 255 2.64 -18.60 -26.21
CA ILE A 255 3.24 -19.41 -25.15
C ILE A 255 2.93 -18.79 -23.80
N PHE A 256 2.35 -19.57 -22.91
CA PHE A 256 2.11 -19.22 -21.52
C PHE A 256 3.25 -19.75 -20.66
N PRO A 257 4.16 -18.89 -20.18
CA PRO A 257 5.20 -19.30 -19.25
C PRO A 257 4.60 -19.66 -17.89
N ASN A 258 5.34 -20.49 -17.15
CA ASN A 258 5.10 -20.71 -15.72
C ASN A 258 6.38 -20.40 -14.93
N ASN A 259 6.33 -20.59 -13.61
CA ASN A 259 7.45 -20.36 -12.70
C ASN A 259 8.71 -21.21 -12.98
N THR A 260 8.67 -22.19 -13.88
CA THR A 260 9.83 -22.98 -14.27
C THR A 260 10.61 -22.35 -15.43
N ILE A 261 10.01 -21.40 -16.16
CA ILE A 261 10.66 -20.72 -17.28
C ILE A 261 11.45 -19.51 -16.78
N ASP A 262 12.72 -19.73 -16.44
CA ASP A 262 13.62 -18.68 -15.92
C ASP A 262 13.85 -17.51 -16.89
N SER A 263 13.87 -17.80 -18.20
CA SER A 263 13.94 -16.80 -19.27
C SER A 263 13.53 -17.41 -20.61
N PHE A 264 12.96 -16.57 -21.48
CA PHE A 264 12.54 -16.96 -22.82
C PHE A 264 12.95 -15.88 -23.81
N SER A 265 13.65 -16.27 -24.88
CA SER A 265 14.07 -15.36 -25.95
C SER A 265 13.75 -15.97 -27.31
N SER A 266 13.14 -15.16 -28.18
CA SER A 266 12.78 -15.56 -29.54
C SER A 266 12.76 -14.32 -30.43
N ALA A 267 13.32 -14.42 -31.63
CA ALA A 267 13.22 -13.36 -32.63
C ALA A 267 11.79 -13.21 -33.20
N ARG A 268 10.98 -14.27 -33.11
CA ARG A 268 9.61 -14.33 -33.65
C ARG A 268 8.54 -13.97 -32.62
N LEU A 269 8.79 -14.25 -31.34
CA LEU A 269 7.78 -14.09 -30.28
C LEU A 269 8.15 -12.89 -29.40
N ASN A 270 7.20 -11.98 -29.22
CA ASN A 270 7.32 -10.84 -28.33
C ASN A 270 6.70 -11.13 -26.98
N GLU A 271 7.35 -10.67 -25.91
CA GLU A 271 6.79 -10.71 -24.57
C GLU A 271 5.65 -9.68 -24.45
N TYR A 272 4.49 -10.15 -24.01
CA TYR A 272 3.37 -9.33 -23.58
C TYR A 272 3.27 -9.40 -22.06
N ARG A 273 3.36 -8.25 -21.39
CA ARG A 273 3.26 -8.14 -19.93
C ARG A 273 1.97 -7.46 -19.51
N PHE A 274 1.34 -7.98 -18.47
CA PHE A 274 0.17 -7.40 -17.84
C PHE A 274 0.21 -7.65 -16.34
N ILE A 275 -0.58 -6.91 -15.58
CA ILE A 275 -0.84 -7.19 -14.17
C ILE A 275 -2.31 -7.56 -13.99
N LEU A 276 -2.58 -8.34 -12.95
CA LEU A 276 -3.94 -8.54 -12.44
C LEU A 276 -4.24 -7.43 -11.42
N PRO A 277 -5.52 -7.15 -11.09
CA PRO A 277 -5.94 -6.23 -10.04
C PRO A 277 -5.63 -6.78 -8.63
N GLU A 278 -4.41 -7.27 -8.45
CA GLU A 278 -3.89 -7.92 -7.27
C GLU A 278 -2.55 -7.27 -6.91
N TYR A 279 -2.39 -6.89 -5.65
CA TYR A 279 -1.18 -6.24 -5.21
C TYR A 279 -0.94 -6.35 -3.71
N ILE A 280 0.32 -6.29 -3.34
CA ILE A 280 0.78 -6.29 -1.96
C ILE A 280 0.64 -4.90 -1.39
N SER A 281 0.09 -4.81 -0.17
CA SER A 281 -0.11 -3.55 0.52
C SER A 281 0.27 -3.63 1.98
N LEU A 282 0.81 -2.52 2.49
CA LEU A 282 1.02 -2.31 3.92
C LEU A 282 -0.12 -1.46 4.49
N PHE A 283 -0.70 -1.92 5.59
CA PHE A 283 -1.70 -1.18 6.36
C PHE A 283 -1.15 -0.83 7.74
N LEU A 284 -1.34 0.42 8.17
CA LEU A 284 -0.99 0.93 9.50
C LEU A 284 -2.28 1.10 10.30
N ASN A 285 -2.37 0.41 11.44
CA ASN A 285 -3.56 0.39 12.28
C ASN A 285 -3.68 1.70 13.07
N VAL A 286 -4.77 2.46 12.83
CA VAL A 286 -4.98 3.77 13.43
C VAL A 286 -5.12 3.75 14.95
N ASP A 287 -5.53 2.62 15.52
CA ASP A 287 -5.67 2.44 16.97
C ASP A 287 -4.31 2.22 17.66
N LYS A 288 -3.25 1.95 16.91
CA LYS A 288 -1.94 1.51 17.44
C LYS A 288 -0.78 2.45 17.09
N ILE A 289 -0.94 3.31 16.09
CA ILE A 289 0.11 4.22 15.62
C ILE A 289 -0.48 5.62 15.45
N ASP A 290 0.11 6.62 16.11
CA ASP A 290 -0.26 8.03 16.00
C ASP A 290 -0.14 8.56 14.56
N SER A 291 -0.98 9.54 14.18
CA SER A 291 -1.04 10.05 12.79
C SER A 291 0.26 10.72 12.34
N GLU A 292 0.95 11.46 13.21
CA GLU A 292 2.24 12.08 12.86
C GLU A 292 3.31 11.01 12.68
N LEU A 293 3.31 9.99 13.54
CA LEU A 293 4.21 8.85 13.41
C LEU A 293 3.94 8.05 12.13
N ARG A 294 2.67 7.79 11.78
CA ARG A 294 2.31 7.12 10.52
C ARG A 294 2.85 7.88 9.31
N SER A 295 2.63 9.20 9.27
CA SER A 295 3.14 10.07 8.21
C SER A 295 4.66 10.00 8.08
N LEU A 296 5.38 10.01 9.20
CA LEU A 296 6.84 9.92 9.22
C LEU A 296 7.33 8.55 8.73
N ILE A 297 6.73 7.45 9.20
CA ILE A 297 7.08 6.07 8.77
C ILE A 297 6.87 5.94 7.26
N LEU A 298 5.68 6.28 6.75
CA LEU A 298 5.39 6.13 5.32
C LEU A 298 6.18 7.11 4.46
N GLY A 299 6.38 8.35 4.91
CA GLY A 299 7.23 9.32 4.23
C GLY A 299 8.66 8.81 4.05
N SER A 300 9.22 8.17 5.08
CA SER A 300 10.57 7.58 5.01
C SER A 300 10.71 6.53 3.89
N PHE A 301 9.61 5.85 3.50
CA PHE A 301 9.64 4.87 2.42
C PHE A 301 9.87 5.50 1.05
N ALA A 302 9.56 6.78 0.87
CA ALA A 302 9.86 7.50 -0.37
C ALA A 302 11.37 7.66 -0.64
N THR A 303 12.22 7.40 0.36
CA THR A 303 13.68 7.57 0.29
C THR A 303 14.46 6.27 0.14
N ILE A 304 13.78 5.13 0.16
CA ILE A 304 14.41 3.80 0.12
C ILE A 304 13.83 2.97 -1.04
N LYS A 305 14.67 2.07 -1.57
CA LYS A 305 14.25 1.00 -2.46
C LYS A 305 14.34 -0.33 -1.74
N PHE A 306 13.24 -1.07 -1.73
CA PHE A 306 13.17 -2.42 -1.18
C PHE A 306 13.64 -3.41 -2.25
N ALA A 307 14.60 -4.27 -1.93
CA ALA A 307 15.19 -5.22 -2.88
C ALA A 307 14.17 -6.26 -3.34
N SER A 308 13.22 -6.59 -2.48
CA SER A 308 12.08 -7.46 -2.80
C SER A 308 11.10 -6.85 -3.82
N LEU A 309 11.19 -5.54 -4.09
CA LEU A 309 10.33 -4.84 -5.07
C LEU A 309 11.12 -4.54 -6.34
N ASN A 310 11.13 -5.50 -7.28
CA ASN A 310 11.87 -5.39 -8.53
C ASN A 310 10.96 -5.01 -9.72
N ASP A 311 11.26 -3.87 -10.36
CA ASP A 311 10.56 -3.35 -11.54
C ASP A 311 10.63 -4.27 -12.78
N GLN A 312 11.55 -5.23 -12.81
CA GLN A 312 11.64 -6.22 -13.89
C GLN A 312 10.58 -7.33 -13.76
N THR A 313 10.22 -7.69 -12.53
CA THR A 313 9.32 -8.82 -12.23
C THR A 313 7.90 -8.35 -11.88
N GLY A 314 7.66 -7.05 -11.77
CA GLY A 314 6.35 -6.49 -11.42
C GLY A 314 6.36 -4.97 -11.36
N LYS A 315 5.17 -4.39 -11.26
CA LYS A 315 4.96 -2.94 -11.19
C LYS A 315 5.02 -2.47 -9.74
N ILE A 316 5.95 -1.57 -9.42
CA ILE A 316 5.90 -0.81 -8.17
C ILE A 316 4.71 0.14 -8.23
N LEU A 317 3.85 0.06 -7.21
CA LEU A 317 2.62 0.85 -7.15
C LEU A 317 2.83 2.14 -6.37
N LYS A 318 2.15 3.19 -6.83
CA LYS A 318 2.12 4.50 -6.18
C LYS A 318 0.78 4.80 -5.52
N ASN A 319 -0.28 4.11 -5.97
CA ASN A 319 -1.63 4.14 -5.41
C ASN A 319 -2.46 2.93 -5.87
N SER A 320 -3.67 2.79 -5.31
CA SER A 320 -4.58 1.66 -5.57
C SER A 320 -5.21 1.62 -6.97
N PHE A 321 -5.16 2.72 -7.71
CA PHE A 321 -5.76 2.84 -9.05
C PHE A 321 -4.73 2.68 -10.17
N PHE A 322 -3.53 2.18 -9.84
CA PHE A 322 -2.46 1.87 -10.79
C PHE A 322 -1.96 3.07 -11.61
N THR A 323 -2.21 4.31 -11.15
CA THR A 323 -1.71 5.54 -11.78
C THR A 323 -0.34 5.95 -11.23
N ASP A 324 0.27 6.97 -11.83
CA ASP A 324 1.60 7.47 -11.44
C ASP A 324 1.61 8.44 -10.25
N GLU A 325 0.44 8.72 -9.67
CA GLU A 325 0.29 9.62 -8.53
C GLU A 325 0.67 8.91 -7.22
N SER A 326 1.63 9.45 -6.46
CA SER A 326 2.03 8.87 -5.18
C SER A 326 1.10 9.29 -4.05
N ILE A 327 0.69 8.34 -3.21
CA ILE A 327 0.02 8.63 -1.93
C ILE A 327 0.97 8.72 -0.74
N LEU A 328 2.28 8.53 -0.94
CA LEU A 328 3.27 8.70 0.12
C LEU A 328 3.42 10.18 0.51
N PRO A 329 3.57 10.50 1.81
CA PRO A 329 3.87 11.86 2.27
C PRO A 329 5.09 12.45 1.59
N THR A 330 4.93 13.65 1.02
CA THR A 330 6.04 14.41 0.42
C THR A 330 6.67 15.40 1.41
N ASN A 331 5.91 15.85 2.41
CA ASN A 331 6.34 16.81 3.42
C ASN A 331 6.47 16.13 4.79
N PHE A 332 7.50 15.30 4.98
CA PHE A 332 7.84 14.69 6.27
C PHE A 332 9.20 15.18 6.77
N ASP A 333 9.35 15.27 8.09
CA ASP A 333 10.58 15.72 8.75
C ASP A 333 11.02 14.67 9.78
N LEU A 334 12.04 13.89 9.43
CA LEU A 334 12.59 12.85 10.30
C LEU A 334 13.15 13.43 11.60
N ALA A 335 13.55 14.71 11.64
CA ALA A 335 14.05 15.34 12.86
C ALA A 335 12.97 15.45 13.95
N LYS A 336 11.68 15.43 13.56
CA LYS A 336 10.55 15.50 14.51
C LYS A 336 10.26 14.20 15.23
N ILE A 337 10.88 13.07 14.84
CA ILE A 337 10.62 11.78 15.49
C ILE A 337 10.84 11.84 16.99
N GLY A 338 11.89 12.52 17.46
CA GLY A 338 12.15 12.70 18.90
C GLY A 338 11.00 13.42 19.60
N THR A 339 10.49 14.51 19.02
CA THR A 339 9.35 15.26 19.58
C THR A 339 8.08 14.42 19.62
N ILE A 340 7.78 13.68 18.55
CA ILE A 340 6.61 12.79 18.45
C ILE A 340 6.71 11.67 19.50
N MET A 341 7.86 11.01 19.61
CA MET A 341 8.08 9.96 20.60
C MET A 341 7.93 10.50 22.03
N ASN A 342 8.50 11.67 22.31
CA ASN A 342 8.42 12.33 23.61
C ASN A 342 6.97 12.69 23.97
N SER A 343 6.15 13.15 23.03
CA SER A 343 4.73 13.48 23.28
C SER A 343 3.90 12.23 23.59
N MET A 344 4.29 11.06 23.06
CA MET A 344 3.73 9.76 23.40
C MET A 344 4.30 9.16 24.70
N GLY A 345 5.19 9.87 25.40
CA GLY A 345 5.78 9.43 26.67
C GLY A 345 6.94 8.45 26.53
N TYR A 346 7.57 8.38 25.36
CA TYR A 346 8.73 7.54 25.08
C TYR A 346 9.96 8.37 24.79
N TYR A 347 11.06 8.07 25.47
CA TYR A 347 12.28 8.87 25.48
C TYR A 347 13.49 8.05 25.07
N LYS A 348 14.47 8.69 24.43
CA LYS A 348 15.80 8.09 24.24
C LYS A 348 16.46 7.86 25.59
N LYS A 349 17.44 6.95 25.63
CA LYS A 349 18.23 6.63 26.83
C LYS A 349 18.74 7.87 27.58
N THR A 350 19.23 8.88 26.86
CA THR A 350 19.76 10.13 27.43
C THR A 350 18.68 10.97 28.11
N ASP A 351 17.53 11.08 27.46
CA ASP A 351 16.46 11.97 27.90
C ASP A 351 15.63 11.31 29.01
N LEU A 352 15.50 9.98 28.97
CA LEU A 352 14.81 9.18 29.97
C LEU A 352 15.40 9.35 31.38
N ALA A 353 16.73 9.45 31.49
CA ALA A 353 17.40 9.68 32.76
C ALA A 353 16.96 11.01 33.39
N THR A 354 16.89 12.07 32.57
CA THR A 354 16.43 13.40 32.98
C THR A 354 14.95 13.38 33.39
N GLU A 355 14.10 12.69 32.63
CA GLU A 355 12.68 12.59 32.93
C GLU A 355 12.37 11.79 34.21
N LEU A 356 13.12 10.72 34.48
CA LEU A 356 12.99 9.95 35.72
C LEU A 356 13.47 10.74 36.95
N ALA A 357 14.45 11.64 36.77
CA ALA A 357 14.91 12.54 37.82
C ALA A 357 13.88 13.65 38.12
N LYS A 358 13.28 14.27 37.10
CA LYS A 358 12.28 15.35 37.24
C LYS A 358 11.08 14.98 38.10
N VAL A 359 10.55 13.76 37.94
CA VAL A 359 9.39 13.26 38.70
C VAL A 359 9.65 13.25 40.22
N LYS A 360 10.91 13.24 40.65
CA LYS A 360 11.29 13.08 42.06
C LYS A 360 11.80 14.36 42.72
N THR A 361 12.04 15.43 41.95
CA THR A 361 12.66 16.68 42.44
C THR A 361 11.70 17.75 42.97
N GLU A 362 10.39 17.50 43.12
CA GLU A 362 9.44 18.47 43.71
C GLU A 362 9.65 18.77 45.22
N VAL A 363 10.68 18.23 45.86
CA VAL A 363 11.02 18.53 47.26
C VAL A 363 11.95 19.74 47.33
N LYS A 364 11.39 20.87 47.78
CA LYS A 364 12.05 22.18 48.03
C LYS A 364 13.41 22.03 48.71
N GLU A 365 14.43 22.62 48.09
CA GLU A 365 15.74 22.85 48.70
C GLU A 365 15.69 24.07 49.62
N THR A 366 16.30 23.97 50.80
CA THR A 366 16.50 25.09 51.72
C THR A 366 18.00 25.40 51.79
N PRO A 367 18.45 26.65 51.55
CA PRO A 367 19.86 27.01 51.66
C PRO A 367 20.34 27.06 53.12
N ASN A 368 21.58 26.62 53.31
CA ASN A 368 22.30 26.49 54.58
C ASN A 368 23.25 27.69 54.76
N GLU A 369 23.03 28.56 55.75
CA GLU A 369 24.00 29.62 56.11
C GLU A 369 23.96 29.94 57.61
N GLU A 370 24.95 29.47 58.39
CA GLU A 370 25.12 29.78 59.82
C GLU A 370 25.77 31.16 60.08
N ILE A 371 26.45 31.71 59.08
CA ILE A 371 27.27 32.93 59.19
C ILE A 371 26.62 34.05 58.38
N ALA A 372 26.49 35.22 59.00
CA ALA A 372 26.09 36.46 58.37
C ALA A 372 27.26 37.00 57.53
N SER A 373 26.98 37.37 56.29
CA SER A 373 27.96 37.92 55.35
C SER A 373 28.20 39.42 55.55
N TYR A 374 27.23 40.13 56.15
CA TYR A 374 27.29 41.59 56.29
C TYR A 374 27.30 42.04 57.76
N PHE A 375 26.56 41.39 58.66
CA PHE A 375 26.65 41.64 60.11
C PHE A 375 27.95 41.10 60.69
N THR A 376 28.63 41.94 61.49
CA THR A 376 29.90 41.62 62.13
C THR A 376 29.91 41.80 63.65
N SER A 377 28.96 42.54 64.21
CA SER A 377 28.84 42.81 65.65
C SER A 377 27.37 42.72 66.08
N PRO A 378 27.06 42.22 67.30
CA PRO A 378 27.99 41.71 68.32
C PRO A 378 28.62 40.35 67.99
N SER A 379 28.14 39.71 66.93
CA SER A 379 28.68 38.48 66.35
C SER A 379 28.38 38.45 64.85
N ASN A 380 29.10 37.64 64.09
CA ASN A 380 28.79 37.31 62.71
C ASN A 380 27.92 36.04 62.59
N LYS A 381 27.44 35.46 63.69
CA LYS A 381 26.46 34.37 63.65
C LYS A 381 25.10 34.91 63.20
N LYS A 382 24.38 34.17 62.35
CA LYS A 382 22.97 34.53 62.02
C LYS A 382 22.01 34.36 63.19
N TYR A 383 22.40 33.63 64.23
CA TYR A 383 21.69 33.54 65.49
C TYR A 383 22.62 33.80 66.68
N LEU A 384 22.14 34.58 67.64
CA LEU A 384 22.85 34.86 68.88
C LEU A 384 21.85 34.88 70.03
N ALA A 385 22.17 34.27 71.17
CA ALA A 385 21.46 34.57 72.41
C ALA A 385 22.36 35.42 73.32
N THR A 386 21.78 36.41 73.99
CA THR A 386 22.54 37.32 74.86
C THR A 386 21.68 37.81 76.01
N THR A 387 22.31 38.17 77.13
CA THR A 387 21.70 38.90 78.25
C THR A 387 21.92 40.41 78.14
N ASN A 388 22.74 40.87 77.18
CA ASN A 388 23.06 42.28 77.03
C ASN A 388 21.84 43.05 76.49
N THR A 389 21.38 44.03 77.27
CA THR A 389 20.21 44.85 76.94
C THR A 389 20.53 46.08 76.09
N ASP A 390 21.81 46.34 75.82
CA ASP A 390 22.29 47.48 75.00
C ASP A 390 23.54 47.09 74.20
N PHE A 391 23.38 46.94 72.88
CA PHE A 391 24.52 46.68 72.00
C PHE A 391 24.33 47.29 70.62
N LEU A 392 25.46 47.43 69.92
CA LEU A 392 25.53 47.97 68.58
C LEU A 392 25.58 46.83 67.56
N LEU A 393 24.51 46.71 66.78
CA LEU A 393 24.51 45.93 65.54
C LEU A 393 25.32 46.70 64.51
N SER A 394 26.39 46.08 64.01
CA SER A 394 27.20 46.69 62.97
C SER A 394 27.65 45.68 61.94
N GLY A 395 28.00 46.18 60.77
CA GLY A 395 28.37 45.37 59.63
C GLY A 395 29.01 46.19 58.54
N ASN A 396 29.53 45.50 57.52
CA ASN A 396 30.22 46.13 56.39
C ASN A 396 29.27 46.31 55.20
N THR A 397 29.50 47.35 54.42
CA THR A 397 28.83 47.63 53.14
C THR A 397 29.86 47.82 52.02
N SER A 398 29.42 47.92 50.77
CA SER A 398 30.27 48.33 49.64
C SER A 398 30.13 49.83 49.34
N GLU A 399 30.99 50.38 48.47
CA GLU A 399 30.96 51.79 48.03
C GLU A 399 29.67 52.17 47.30
N GLU A 400 29.03 51.19 46.66
CA GLU A 400 27.81 51.35 45.87
C GLU A 400 26.55 51.49 46.73
N VAL A 401 26.65 51.19 48.03
CA VAL A 401 25.52 51.28 48.96
C VAL A 401 25.32 52.74 49.37
N THR A 402 24.20 53.30 48.94
CA THR A 402 23.81 54.70 49.21
C THR A 402 22.89 54.84 50.43
N GLY A 403 22.36 53.73 50.95
CA GLY A 403 21.52 53.69 52.15
C GLY A 403 21.43 52.29 52.73
N VAL A 404 21.19 52.20 54.04
CA VAL A 404 21.03 50.93 54.75
C VAL A 404 19.73 50.94 55.52
N PHE A 405 19.00 49.83 55.43
CA PHE A 405 17.80 49.54 56.20
C PHE A 405 18.06 48.38 57.13
N ILE A 406 17.65 48.53 58.38
CA ILE A 406 17.44 47.43 59.31
C ILE A 406 15.93 47.31 59.50
N ASN A 407 15.38 46.17 59.12
CA ASN A 407 13.94 45.95 58.94
C ASN A 407 13.36 47.03 57.99
N ASN A 408 12.44 47.84 58.52
CA ASN A 408 11.79 48.92 57.77
C ASN A 408 12.35 50.31 58.13
N TYR A 409 13.43 50.38 58.91
CA TYR A 409 14.04 51.64 59.35
C TYR A 409 15.30 51.96 58.56
N GLN A 410 15.33 53.14 57.91
CA GLN A 410 16.52 53.65 57.23
C GLN A 410 17.48 54.31 58.23
N LEU A 411 18.74 53.91 58.22
CA LEU A 411 19.76 54.46 59.11
C LEU A 411 20.13 55.89 58.69
N LYS A 412 19.69 56.89 59.47
CA LYS A 412 19.92 58.32 59.16
C LYS A 412 21.39 58.73 59.16
N ASN A 413 22.22 58.08 59.97
CA ASN A 413 23.64 58.41 60.13
C ASN A 413 24.56 57.52 59.29
N PHE A 414 24.01 56.74 58.34
CA PHE A 414 24.82 55.93 57.44
C PHE A 414 25.50 56.81 56.38
N SER A 415 26.78 56.56 56.14
CA SER A 415 27.59 57.24 55.13
C SER A 415 28.25 56.19 54.24
N SER A 416 28.06 56.29 52.92
CA SER A 416 28.69 55.39 51.95
C SER A 416 30.23 55.42 52.01
N LYS A 417 30.82 56.52 52.53
CA LYS A 417 32.27 56.66 52.72
C LYS A 417 32.83 55.75 53.82
N GLU A 418 32.06 55.47 54.87
CA GLU A 418 32.53 54.70 56.03
C GLU A 418 32.46 53.18 55.79
N LYS A 419 31.75 52.75 54.74
CA LYS A 419 31.54 51.33 54.36
C LYS A 419 31.06 50.45 55.52
N LYS A 420 30.41 51.06 56.52
CA LYS A 420 29.91 50.40 57.72
C LYS A 420 28.56 50.96 58.09
N PHE A 421 27.74 50.10 58.67
CA PHE A 421 26.47 50.52 59.25
C PHE A 421 26.45 50.22 60.74
N TYR A 422 25.66 51.00 61.47
CA TYR A 422 25.48 50.87 62.90
C TYR A 422 24.01 51.06 63.25
N TYR A 423 23.47 50.14 64.04
CA TYR A 423 22.11 50.18 64.56
C TYR A 423 22.13 49.77 66.02
N ARG A 424 21.57 50.61 66.91
CA ARG A 424 21.59 50.34 68.34
C ARG A 424 20.36 49.52 68.73
N ALA A 425 20.59 48.29 69.17
CA ALA A 425 19.59 47.40 69.73
C ALA A 425 19.56 47.60 71.25
N LYS A 426 18.48 48.19 71.76
CA LYS A 426 18.35 48.55 73.17
C LYS A 426 16.90 48.46 73.64
N THR A 427 16.71 47.94 74.86
CA THR A 427 15.39 47.73 75.46
C THR A 427 14.63 49.04 75.72
N ASP A 428 15.31 50.05 76.25
CA ASP A 428 14.68 51.32 76.68
C ASP A 428 14.05 52.12 75.52
N ILE A 429 14.54 51.92 74.30
CA ILE A 429 14.04 52.57 73.07
C ILE A 429 13.25 51.59 72.19
N GLY A 430 12.98 50.39 72.68
CA GLY A 430 12.14 49.38 72.02
C GLY A 430 12.73 48.73 70.77
N THR A 431 14.01 48.94 70.46
CA THR A 431 14.71 48.32 69.31
C THR A 431 15.25 46.92 69.63
N LEU A 432 15.11 46.48 70.87
CA LEU A 432 15.35 45.14 71.38
C LEU A 432 14.24 44.80 72.40
N LYS A 433 13.72 43.58 72.38
CA LYS A 433 12.68 43.09 73.29
C LYS A 433 13.09 41.76 73.91
N ASN A 434 12.58 41.42 75.09
CA ASN A 434 12.79 40.08 75.67
C ASN A 434 12.29 39.00 74.69
N GLY A 435 13.06 37.92 74.53
CA GLY A 435 12.79 36.85 73.57
C GLY A 435 13.37 37.12 72.18
N ILE A 436 12.67 36.67 71.13
CA ILE A 436 13.17 36.66 69.75
C ILE A 436 13.07 38.05 69.10
N ASN A 437 14.20 38.51 68.55
CA ASN A 437 14.29 39.72 67.74
C ASN A 437 14.89 39.38 66.39
N THR A 438 14.32 39.90 65.31
CA THR A 438 14.79 39.65 63.95
C THR A 438 15.21 40.97 63.30
N TYR A 439 16.37 40.96 62.66
CA TYR A 439 16.96 42.12 61.98
C TYR A 439 17.26 41.74 60.53
N ALA A 440 16.36 42.14 59.62
CA ALA A 440 16.53 42.01 58.19
C ALA A 440 17.33 43.20 57.65
N LEU A 441 18.49 42.95 57.05
CA LEU A 441 19.33 43.93 56.41
C LEU A 441 18.91 44.12 54.96
N ALA A 442 18.77 45.37 54.54
CA ALA A 442 18.64 45.72 53.14
C ALA A 442 19.51 46.91 52.78
N PHE A 443 20.06 46.91 51.57
CA PHE A 443 20.87 48.01 51.03
C PHE A 443 20.10 48.75 49.96
N VAL A 444 20.36 50.05 49.82
CA VAL A 444 19.94 50.85 48.68
C VAL A 444 21.10 50.95 47.71
N ILE A 445 20.94 50.32 46.54
CA ILE A 445 21.91 50.34 45.45
C ILE A 445 21.15 50.85 44.23
N ASP A 446 21.67 51.90 43.57
CA ASP A 446 21.02 52.57 42.44
C ASP A 446 19.55 52.95 42.69
N GLY A 447 19.26 53.45 43.90
CA GLY A 447 17.92 53.87 44.32
C GLY A 447 16.94 52.72 44.61
N LYS A 448 17.35 51.45 44.50
CA LYS A 448 16.51 50.28 44.81
C LYS A 448 16.89 49.63 46.15
N LYS A 449 15.89 49.33 46.98
CA LYS A 449 16.05 48.55 48.23
C LYS A 449 16.19 47.06 47.88
N ILE A 450 17.32 46.45 48.25
CA ILE A 450 17.65 45.04 48.02
C ILE A 450 17.88 44.37 49.39
N GLU A 451 17.06 43.39 49.74
CA GLU A 451 17.27 42.56 50.94
C GLU A 451 18.54 41.71 50.81
N LYS A 452 19.31 41.62 51.88
CA LYS A 452 20.63 40.98 51.88
C LYS A 452 20.68 39.77 52.78
N GLU A 453 20.38 39.96 54.06
CA GLU A 453 20.37 38.86 55.02
C GLU A 453 19.53 39.20 56.24
N THR A 454 19.22 38.18 57.02
CA THR A 454 18.45 38.34 58.26
C THR A 454 19.21 37.63 59.37
N ILE A 455 19.37 38.31 60.50
CA ILE A 455 19.88 37.72 61.73
C ILE A 455 18.79 37.70 62.80
N THR A 456 18.91 36.78 63.73
CA THR A 456 18.02 36.62 64.87
C THR A 456 18.81 36.74 66.16
N ILE A 457 18.32 37.54 67.08
CA ILE A 457 18.91 37.68 68.41
C ILE A 457 17.86 37.36 69.46
N PHE A 458 18.17 36.41 70.33
CA PHE A 458 17.35 36.07 71.48
C PHE A 458 17.87 36.83 72.70
N LEU A 459 17.09 37.79 73.22
CA LEU A 459 17.40 38.45 74.48
C LEU A 459 16.87 37.58 75.62
N ALA A 460 17.79 36.97 76.36
CA ALA A 460 17.52 36.14 77.52
C ALA A 460 17.48 36.96 78.82
N THR A 461 16.75 36.46 79.81
CA THR A 461 16.64 37.05 81.15
C THR A 461 17.72 36.56 82.10
N THR A 462 18.31 35.39 81.83
CA THR A 462 19.46 34.83 82.56
C THR A 462 20.52 34.29 81.60
N GLU A 463 21.77 34.17 82.06
CA GLU A 463 22.83 33.54 81.27
C GLU A 463 22.56 32.06 81.00
N GLU A 464 21.88 31.37 81.91
CA GLU A 464 21.47 29.97 81.72
C GLU A 464 20.46 29.84 80.57
N GLU A 465 19.52 30.78 80.46
CA GLU A 465 18.55 30.84 79.37
C GLU A 465 19.24 31.16 78.03
N ALA A 466 20.22 32.08 78.01
CA ALA A 466 21.00 32.39 76.81
C ALA A 466 21.75 31.15 76.30
N GLN A 467 22.47 30.45 77.18
CA GLN A 467 23.20 29.23 76.82
C GLN A 467 22.27 28.09 76.38
N ALA A 468 21.11 27.94 77.01
CA ALA A 468 20.12 26.94 76.61
C ALA A 468 19.57 27.22 75.21
N LYS A 469 19.31 28.48 74.87
CA LYS A 469 18.78 28.89 73.57
C LYS A 469 19.81 28.81 72.45
N GLU A 470 21.07 29.13 72.71
CA GLU A 470 22.16 28.86 71.76
C GLU A 470 22.29 27.36 71.48
N LYS A 471 22.27 26.51 72.51
CA LYS A 471 22.30 25.04 72.33
C LYS A 471 21.07 24.51 71.60
N GLU A 472 19.88 25.05 71.87
CA GLU A 472 18.63 24.69 71.16
C GLU A 472 18.73 25.03 69.67
N TYR A 473 19.25 26.21 69.33
CA TYR A 473 19.46 26.61 67.95
C TYR A 473 20.54 25.77 67.25
N GLU A 474 21.68 25.54 67.91
CA GLU A 474 22.74 24.68 67.38
C GLU A 474 22.24 23.25 67.14
N ALA A 475 21.46 22.68 68.07
CA ALA A 475 20.84 21.37 67.90
C ALA A 475 19.86 21.34 66.72
N LYS A 476 19.04 22.40 66.55
CA LYS A 476 18.11 22.53 65.42
C LYS A 476 18.84 22.61 64.08
N VAL A 477 19.92 23.39 63.99
CA VAL A 477 20.72 23.51 62.76
C VAL A 477 21.44 22.20 62.45
N GLN A 478 21.95 21.49 63.46
CA GLN A 478 22.54 20.15 63.26
C GLN A 478 21.51 19.13 62.79
N GLU A 479 20.28 19.15 63.34
CA GLU A 479 19.19 18.30 62.88
C GLU A 479 18.80 18.60 61.42
N GLU A 480 18.75 19.88 61.04
CA GLU A 480 18.49 20.31 59.66
C GLU A 480 19.63 19.93 58.70
N LYS A 481 20.90 20.03 59.13
CA LYS A 481 22.07 19.56 58.36
C LYS A 481 22.05 18.05 58.15
N ILE A 482 21.72 17.27 59.18
CA ILE A 482 21.57 15.80 59.07
C ILE A 482 20.43 15.45 58.11
N LYS A 483 19.31 16.19 58.15
CA LYS A 483 18.21 16.04 57.18
C LYS A 483 18.65 16.40 55.75
N ALA A 484 19.39 17.48 55.56
CA ALA A 484 19.89 17.88 54.24
C ALA A 484 20.89 16.86 53.66
N LEU A 485 21.87 16.42 54.46
CA LEU A 485 22.86 15.41 54.09
C LEU A 485 22.20 14.06 53.76
N SER A 486 21.20 13.64 54.54
CA SER A 486 20.45 12.40 54.26
C SER A 486 19.56 12.51 53.01
N LEU A 487 19.00 13.69 52.70
CA LEU A 487 18.32 13.95 51.43
C LEU A 487 19.29 13.91 50.24
N GLU A 488 20.49 14.48 50.38
CA GLU A 488 21.51 14.52 49.34
C GLU A 488 22.12 13.12 49.08
N GLN A 489 22.34 12.34 50.15
CA GLN A 489 22.71 10.93 50.07
C GLN A 489 21.62 10.10 49.38
N LYS A 490 20.34 10.28 49.75
CA LYS A 490 19.21 9.63 49.07
C LYS A 490 19.13 10.01 47.58
N LYS A 491 19.25 11.30 47.23
CA LYS A 491 19.31 11.77 45.83
C LYS A 491 20.47 11.08 45.08
N THR A 492 21.62 10.94 45.70
CA THR A 492 22.82 10.32 45.09
C THR A 492 22.66 8.80 44.89
N GLU A 493 22.13 8.08 45.88
CA GLU A 493 21.86 6.64 45.78
C GLU A 493 20.75 6.34 44.77
N GLU A 494 19.71 7.17 44.72
CA GLU A 494 18.62 7.02 43.75
C GLU A 494 19.08 7.33 42.32
N ASN A 495 19.90 8.37 42.12
CA ASN A 495 20.49 8.66 40.81
C ASN A 495 21.42 7.54 40.33
N LYS A 496 22.21 6.94 41.23
CA LYS A 496 23.00 5.73 40.93
C LYS A 496 22.09 4.57 40.54
N THR A 497 20.98 4.38 41.26
CA THR A 497 20.01 3.31 40.97
C THR A 497 19.34 3.50 39.59
N ILE A 498 18.98 4.73 39.24
CA ILE A 498 18.45 5.08 37.91
C ILE A 498 19.48 4.80 36.82
N ALA A 499 20.73 5.25 37.01
CA ALA A 499 21.81 5.02 36.06
C ALA A 499 22.07 3.53 35.80
N VAL A 500 22.07 2.70 36.86
CA VAL A 500 22.22 1.24 36.76
C VAL A 500 21.07 0.61 35.96
N LYS A 501 19.83 1.05 36.19
CA LYS A 501 18.64 0.53 35.46
C LYS A 501 18.63 0.92 33.98
N ILE A 502 19.15 2.10 33.63
CA ILE A 502 19.17 2.61 32.26
C ILE A 502 20.39 2.11 31.48
N ALA A 503 21.50 1.78 32.16
CA ALA A 503 22.74 1.31 31.54
C ALA A 503 22.56 0.22 30.46
N PRO A 504 21.74 -0.84 30.65
CA PRO A 504 21.56 -1.90 29.64
C PRO A 504 20.67 -1.52 28.46
N LEU A 505 19.99 -0.36 28.49
CA LEU A 505 19.14 0.08 27.39
C LEU A 505 19.98 0.48 26.16
N ASP A 506 19.50 0.13 24.98
CA ASP A 506 20.12 0.46 23.70
C ASP A 506 19.78 1.92 23.34
N PRO A 507 20.78 2.80 23.11
CA PRO A 507 20.55 4.21 22.82
C PRO A 507 19.80 4.44 21.50
N LEU A 508 19.75 3.45 20.60
CA LEU A 508 18.99 3.56 19.36
C LEU A 508 17.47 3.59 19.61
N TYR A 509 16.95 3.00 20.68
CA TYR A 509 15.51 2.87 20.87
C TYR A 509 14.92 3.87 21.86
N TYR A 510 13.60 4.05 21.79
CA TYR A 510 12.81 4.84 22.74
C TYR A 510 12.15 3.95 23.80
N TYR A 511 12.05 4.47 25.02
CA TYR A 511 11.55 3.74 26.19
C TYR A 511 10.58 4.60 27.00
N ASP A 512 9.55 3.97 27.57
CA ASP A 512 8.68 4.64 28.54
C ASP A 512 9.37 4.76 29.92
N LYS A 513 8.70 5.42 30.87
CA LYS A 513 9.17 5.57 32.26
C LYS A 513 9.29 4.23 33.02
N ASN A 514 8.70 3.16 32.51
CA ASN A 514 8.80 1.81 33.04
C ASN A 514 9.92 1.00 32.36
N LEU A 515 10.77 1.65 31.56
CA LEU A 515 11.87 1.05 30.80
C LEU A 515 11.38 0.09 29.70
N LYS A 516 10.10 0.16 29.31
CA LYS A 516 9.54 -0.63 28.23
C LYS A 516 9.85 0.04 26.89
N LYS A 517 10.50 -0.71 26.01
CA LYS A 517 10.82 -0.28 24.65
C LYS A 517 9.55 -0.04 23.83
N PHE A 518 9.48 1.08 23.12
CA PHE A 518 8.44 1.30 22.13
C PHE A 518 8.60 0.31 20.98
N SER A 519 7.59 -0.53 20.75
CA SER A 519 7.66 -1.63 19.80
C SER A 519 6.36 -1.75 19.00
N LEU A 520 6.51 -1.87 17.68
CA LEU A 520 5.41 -2.10 16.75
C LEU A 520 5.28 -3.60 16.45
N GLN A 521 4.05 -4.11 16.55
CA GLN A 521 3.73 -5.47 16.14
C GLN A 521 3.45 -5.47 14.63
N PHE A 522 4.34 -6.08 13.85
CA PHE A 522 4.22 -6.17 12.40
C PHE A 522 3.88 -7.60 11.99
N VAL A 523 2.72 -7.78 11.39
CA VAL A 523 2.28 -9.08 10.90
C VAL A 523 2.30 -9.14 9.37
N PHE A 524 2.54 -10.30 8.78
CA PHE A 524 2.48 -10.46 7.32
C PHE A 524 1.87 -11.79 6.91
N THR A 525 1.26 -11.85 5.72
CA THR A 525 0.69 -13.10 5.19
C THR A 525 1.68 -13.83 4.29
N LYS A 526 1.77 -15.15 4.41
CA LYS A 526 2.67 -16.00 3.57
C LYS A 526 2.05 -16.35 2.21
N GLN A 527 1.54 -15.35 1.50
CA GLN A 527 0.88 -15.54 0.19
C GLN A 527 1.87 -15.74 -0.96
N THR A 528 3.05 -15.11 -0.88
CA THR A 528 4.13 -15.25 -1.88
C THR A 528 5.48 -15.45 -1.20
N SER A 529 6.45 -16.00 -1.93
CA SER A 529 7.79 -16.33 -1.40
C SER A 529 8.61 -15.12 -0.96
N TYR A 530 8.28 -13.93 -1.45
CA TYR A 530 9.02 -12.69 -1.18
C TYR A 530 8.38 -11.81 -0.09
N MET A 531 7.20 -12.18 0.43
CA MET A 531 6.52 -11.44 1.50
C MET A 531 7.36 -11.36 2.79
N GLU A 532 8.00 -12.47 3.17
CA GLU A 532 8.81 -12.53 4.39
C GLU A 532 10.05 -11.63 4.28
N ALA A 533 10.74 -11.68 3.15
CA ALA A 533 11.87 -10.80 2.86
C ALA A 533 11.45 -9.32 2.88
N LEU A 534 10.35 -8.98 2.19
CA LEU A 534 9.82 -7.61 2.17
C LEU A 534 9.41 -7.13 3.58
N ALA A 535 8.78 -7.98 4.38
CA ALA A 535 8.42 -7.64 5.76
C ALA A 535 9.69 -7.36 6.61
N MET A 536 10.74 -8.16 6.45
CA MET A 536 12.00 -7.94 7.15
C MET A 536 12.72 -6.67 6.68
N GLU A 537 12.71 -6.38 5.38
CA GLU A 537 13.26 -5.13 4.82
C GLU A 537 12.55 -3.89 5.40
N ILE A 538 11.20 -3.89 5.39
CA ILE A 538 10.38 -2.82 5.98
C ILE A 538 10.67 -2.68 7.47
N ALA A 539 10.71 -3.79 8.22
CA ALA A 539 10.98 -3.78 9.65
C ALA A 539 12.38 -3.22 9.97
N ASN A 540 13.39 -3.62 9.20
CA ASN A 540 14.76 -3.15 9.38
C ASN A 540 14.89 -1.65 9.08
N HIS A 541 14.22 -1.16 8.04
CA HIS A 541 14.15 0.28 7.76
C HIS A 541 13.49 1.05 8.90
N ILE A 542 12.36 0.58 9.44
CA ILE A 542 11.71 1.24 10.58
C ILE A 542 12.62 1.22 11.82
N LYS A 543 13.40 0.15 12.04
CA LYS A 543 14.38 0.08 13.13
C LYS A 543 15.48 1.14 13.03
N THR A 544 15.88 1.57 11.83
CA THR A 544 16.85 2.67 11.70
C THR A 544 16.31 4.01 12.20
N LEU A 545 14.99 4.15 12.31
CA LEU A 545 14.33 5.31 12.93
C LEU A 545 14.33 5.24 14.47
N GLY A 546 14.89 4.19 15.06
CA GLY A 546 14.90 3.97 16.51
C GLY A 546 13.61 3.37 17.06
N ILE A 547 12.77 2.78 16.20
CA ILE A 547 11.52 2.13 16.58
C ILE A 547 11.72 0.62 16.53
N ASP A 548 11.45 -0.09 17.63
CA ASP A 548 11.52 -1.54 17.60
C ASP A 548 10.36 -2.13 16.80
N VAL A 549 10.61 -3.22 16.08
CA VAL A 549 9.61 -3.91 15.27
C VAL A 549 9.71 -5.41 15.49
N GLN A 550 8.60 -6.00 15.92
CA GLN A 550 8.44 -7.45 16.11
C GLN A 550 7.64 -8.01 14.93
N VAL A 551 8.31 -8.82 14.10
CA VAL A 551 7.72 -9.38 12.87
C VAL A 551 7.19 -10.77 13.14
N THR A 552 5.93 -11.02 12.78
CA THR A 552 5.28 -12.34 12.93
C THR A 552 4.52 -12.70 11.65
N ALA A 553 4.64 -13.96 11.20
CA ALA A 553 3.86 -14.44 10.07
C ALA A 553 2.44 -14.83 10.51
N LEU A 554 1.46 -14.59 9.66
CA LEU A 554 0.09 -15.09 9.79
C LEU A 554 -0.15 -16.22 8.80
N SER A 555 -0.77 -17.30 9.29
CA SER A 555 -1.33 -18.34 8.44
C SER A 555 -2.68 -17.89 7.86
N THR A 556 -3.22 -18.67 6.92
CA THR A 556 -4.57 -18.44 6.39
C THR A 556 -5.64 -18.62 7.48
N GLU A 557 -5.43 -19.56 8.40
CA GLU A 557 -6.29 -19.81 9.55
C GLU A 557 -6.30 -18.64 10.53
N ASP A 558 -5.18 -17.92 10.70
CA ASP A 558 -5.09 -16.73 11.56
C ASP A 558 -5.87 -15.52 11.00
N LEU A 559 -5.98 -15.41 9.67
CA LEU A 559 -6.69 -14.32 9.02
C LEU A 559 -8.20 -14.37 9.24
N GLN A 560 -8.78 -15.57 9.28
CA GLN A 560 -10.22 -15.75 9.44
C GLN A 560 -10.77 -15.12 10.73
N PRO A 561 -10.26 -15.43 11.94
CA PRO A 561 -10.73 -14.77 13.17
C PRO A 561 -10.36 -13.29 13.20
N LEU A 562 -9.23 -12.87 12.61
CA LEU A 562 -8.85 -11.45 12.49
C LEU A 562 -9.91 -10.66 11.71
N ILE A 563 -10.43 -11.22 10.61
CA ILE A 563 -11.46 -10.60 9.77
C ILE A 563 -12.86 -10.71 10.40
N LEU A 564 -13.24 -11.88 10.91
CA LEU A 564 -14.61 -12.15 11.39
C LEU A 564 -14.87 -11.66 12.81
N GLU A 565 -13.88 -11.71 13.69
CA GLU A 565 -13.98 -11.32 15.09
C GLU A 565 -13.42 -9.93 15.36
N GLY A 566 -12.68 -9.35 14.41
CA GLY A 566 -12.10 -8.01 14.53
C GLY A 566 -10.89 -7.92 15.46
N LYS A 567 -10.22 -9.05 15.75
CA LYS A 567 -9.04 -9.13 16.62
C LYS A 567 -7.77 -8.60 15.95
N LYS A 568 -7.80 -7.35 15.47
CA LYS A 568 -6.68 -6.65 14.80
C LYS A 568 -5.66 -6.13 15.82
N GLN A 569 -5.03 -7.02 16.58
CA GLN A 569 -4.05 -6.72 17.65
C GLN A 569 -2.61 -6.52 17.13
N TYR A 570 -2.48 -5.95 15.93
CA TYR A 570 -1.19 -5.61 15.31
C TYR A 570 -1.12 -4.11 15.05
N SER A 571 0.11 -3.58 14.97
CA SER A 571 0.36 -2.20 14.58
C SER A 571 0.37 -2.05 13.06
N MET A 572 0.94 -3.03 12.35
CA MET A 572 1.05 -3.02 10.89
C MET A 572 0.75 -4.40 10.32
N ILE A 573 0.16 -4.47 9.13
CA ILE A 573 0.00 -5.72 8.37
C ILE A 573 0.41 -5.55 6.91
N LEU A 574 1.23 -6.48 6.42
CA LEU A 574 1.60 -6.63 5.01
C LEU A 574 0.84 -7.82 4.42
N THR A 575 -0.02 -7.56 3.44
CA THR A 575 -0.82 -8.61 2.81
C THR A 575 -1.13 -8.28 1.36
N GLY A 576 -1.32 -9.31 0.54
CA GLY A 576 -1.91 -9.18 -0.79
C GLY A 576 -3.39 -8.89 -0.68
N ILE A 577 -3.85 -8.03 -1.59
CA ILE A 577 -5.26 -7.72 -1.80
C ILE A 577 -5.59 -7.92 -3.28
N ASN A 578 -6.79 -8.44 -3.53
CA ASN A 578 -7.39 -8.57 -4.85
C ASN A 578 -8.64 -7.68 -4.85
N VAL A 579 -8.72 -6.72 -5.79
CA VAL A 579 -9.85 -5.78 -5.89
C VAL A 579 -10.92 -6.24 -6.88
N GLY A 580 -10.69 -7.37 -7.57
CA GLY A 580 -11.65 -8.04 -8.44
C GLY A 580 -11.81 -7.36 -9.78
N LEU A 581 -12.98 -7.56 -10.40
CA LEU A 581 -13.33 -7.09 -11.74
C LEU A 581 -13.01 -5.62 -12.01
N PHE A 582 -13.33 -4.75 -11.05
CA PHE A 582 -13.04 -3.33 -11.15
C PHE A 582 -11.78 -3.00 -10.35
N ASP A 583 -10.74 -2.58 -11.05
CA ASP A 583 -9.45 -2.18 -10.46
C ASP A 583 -9.55 -1.00 -9.47
N TYR A 584 -10.71 -0.34 -9.40
CA TYR A 584 -11.03 0.72 -8.45
C TYR A 584 -11.88 0.26 -7.24
N ASN A 585 -12.22 -1.03 -7.11
CA ASN A 585 -13.04 -1.55 -6.01
C ASN A 585 -12.24 -1.74 -4.72
N ILE A 586 -11.85 -0.62 -4.11
CA ILE A 586 -11.10 -0.56 -2.85
C ILE A 586 -12.01 -0.49 -1.61
N PHE A 587 -13.34 -0.53 -1.80
CA PHE A 587 -14.33 -0.46 -0.71
C PHE A 587 -14.07 -1.46 0.42
N PRO A 588 -13.82 -2.77 0.16
CA PRO A 588 -13.63 -3.76 1.23
C PRO A 588 -12.47 -3.42 2.18
N PHE A 589 -11.46 -2.72 1.67
CA PHE A 589 -10.20 -2.47 2.35
C PHE A 589 -10.13 -1.11 3.05
N LEU A 590 -11.03 -0.18 2.74
CA LEU A 590 -10.91 1.21 3.22
C LEU A 590 -12.20 1.81 3.79
N HIS A 591 -13.37 1.20 3.56
CA HIS A 591 -14.62 1.71 4.11
C HIS A 591 -14.70 1.51 5.63
N SER A 592 -15.24 2.49 6.36
CA SER A 592 -15.37 2.45 7.84
C SER A 592 -16.19 1.26 8.33
N GLY A 593 -17.19 0.84 7.55
CA GLY A 593 -18.02 -0.34 7.84
C GLY A 593 -17.24 -1.67 7.87
N GLN A 594 -16.01 -1.69 7.37
CA GLN A 594 -15.11 -2.85 7.38
C GLN A 594 -14.04 -2.78 8.49
N ALA A 595 -14.03 -1.71 9.30
CA ALA A 595 -12.97 -1.41 10.26
C ALA A 595 -12.98 -2.38 11.46
N GLU A 596 -14.15 -2.64 12.06
CA GLU A 596 -14.25 -3.60 13.16
C GLU A 596 -14.16 -5.04 12.64
N LYS A 597 -15.07 -5.42 11.74
CA LYS A 597 -15.08 -6.72 11.06
C LYS A 597 -14.93 -6.50 9.56
N GLY A 598 -14.11 -7.29 8.89
CA GLY A 598 -13.81 -7.13 7.47
C GLY A 598 -12.36 -6.75 7.17
N PHE A 599 -12.12 -6.39 5.91
CA PHE A 599 -10.78 -6.27 5.33
C PHE A 599 -10.14 -4.88 5.48
N ASN A 600 -10.80 -3.92 6.13
CA ASN A 600 -10.15 -2.65 6.47
C ASN A 600 -9.18 -2.87 7.64
N PHE A 601 -7.99 -3.34 7.26
CA PHE A 601 -6.92 -3.73 8.18
C PHE A 601 -6.29 -2.55 8.91
N ALA A 602 -6.44 -1.34 8.37
CA ALA A 602 -6.01 -0.09 8.99
C ALA A 602 -6.95 0.36 10.12
N LYS A 603 -8.18 -0.18 10.18
CA LYS A 603 -9.28 0.32 11.01
C LYS A 603 -9.62 1.80 10.75
N LEU A 604 -9.32 2.29 9.55
CA LEU A 604 -9.60 3.67 9.17
C LEU A 604 -11.12 3.94 9.23
N LYS A 605 -11.50 5.08 9.82
CA LYS A 605 -12.87 5.57 9.79
C LYS A 605 -12.89 7.00 9.26
N ASN A 606 -13.41 7.20 8.05
CA ASN A 606 -13.48 8.52 7.42
C ASN A 606 -14.76 8.65 6.59
N ILE A 607 -15.69 9.52 7.04
CA ILE A 607 -17.02 9.68 6.44
C ILE A 607 -16.94 10.20 4.99
N THR A 608 -16.02 11.12 4.71
CA THR A 608 -15.85 11.66 3.35
C THR A 608 -15.36 10.57 2.40
N LEU A 609 -14.41 9.75 2.86
CA LEU A 609 -13.95 8.58 2.12
C LEU A 609 -15.08 7.58 1.88
N ASP A 610 -15.89 7.29 2.91
CA ASP A 610 -17.01 6.37 2.80
C ASP A 610 -18.00 6.78 1.70
N ILE A 611 -18.35 8.06 1.64
CA ILE A 611 -19.24 8.61 0.61
C ILE A 611 -18.64 8.42 -0.78
N LEU A 612 -17.33 8.64 -0.95
CA LEU A 612 -16.65 8.46 -2.23
C LEU A 612 -16.57 6.98 -2.64
N LEU A 613 -16.28 6.09 -1.69
CA LEU A 613 -16.24 4.65 -1.92
C LEU A 613 -17.62 4.09 -2.28
N GLU A 614 -18.71 4.59 -1.67
CA GLU A 614 -20.08 4.23 -2.07
C GLU A 614 -20.43 4.77 -3.46
N ARG A 615 -19.92 5.95 -3.86
CA ARG A 615 -20.10 6.45 -5.22
C ARG A 615 -19.37 5.59 -6.26
N LEU A 616 -18.22 5.01 -5.93
CA LEU A 616 -17.51 4.08 -6.81
C LEU A 616 -18.30 2.80 -7.13
N LYS A 617 -19.31 2.44 -6.33
CA LYS A 617 -20.21 1.33 -6.63
C LYS A 617 -21.31 1.68 -7.65
N SER A 618 -21.31 2.89 -8.20
CA SER A 618 -22.32 3.30 -9.18
C SER A 618 -22.03 2.70 -10.56
N SER A 619 -23.02 1.99 -11.12
CA SER A 619 -23.00 1.36 -12.44
C SER A 619 -22.95 2.34 -13.62
N GLN A 620 -23.00 3.66 -13.36
CA GLN A 620 -23.13 4.72 -14.39
C GLN A 620 -21.93 5.69 -14.41
N LEU A 621 -20.79 5.30 -13.84
CA LEU A 621 -19.62 6.17 -13.82
C LEU A 621 -18.95 6.22 -15.21
N ASN A 622 -19.06 7.38 -15.86
CA ASN A 622 -18.21 7.70 -17.01
C ASN A 622 -16.75 7.91 -16.57
N SER A 623 -15.83 7.89 -17.54
CA SER A 623 -14.38 7.98 -17.27
C SER A 623 -13.95 9.25 -16.53
N ASP A 624 -14.59 10.40 -16.82
CA ASP A 624 -14.29 11.67 -16.14
C ASP A 624 -14.71 11.66 -14.66
N SER A 625 -15.94 11.19 -14.39
CA SER A 625 -16.48 11.10 -13.04
C SER A 625 -15.69 10.11 -12.19
N LEU A 626 -15.29 8.98 -12.78
CA LEU A 626 -14.44 7.99 -12.13
C LEU A 626 -13.08 8.61 -11.74
N ARG A 627 -12.40 9.27 -12.69
CA ARG A 627 -11.11 9.95 -12.42
C ARG A 627 -11.22 11.00 -11.33
N PHE A 628 -12.30 11.80 -11.33
CA PHE A 628 -12.52 12.81 -10.31
C PHE A 628 -12.73 12.21 -8.91
N ILE A 629 -13.54 11.14 -8.80
CA ILE A 629 -13.73 10.46 -7.51
C ILE A 629 -12.40 9.84 -7.03
N GLN A 630 -11.66 9.20 -7.94
CA GLN A 630 -10.35 8.62 -7.63
C GLN A 630 -9.39 9.67 -7.08
N SER A 631 -9.26 10.85 -7.71
CA SER A 631 -8.35 11.89 -7.22
C SER A 631 -8.75 12.39 -5.82
N GLN A 632 -10.05 12.57 -5.55
CA GLN A 632 -10.52 12.93 -4.21
C GLN A 632 -10.19 11.87 -3.16
N ILE A 633 -10.30 10.59 -3.52
CA ILE A 633 -9.89 9.49 -2.64
C ILE A 633 -8.38 9.53 -2.38
N LEU A 634 -7.56 9.72 -3.42
CA LEU A 634 -6.10 9.78 -3.27
C LEU A 634 -5.66 10.92 -2.33
N GLU A 635 -6.30 12.09 -2.41
CA GLU A 635 -6.06 13.20 -1.48
C GLU A 635 -6.37 12.85 -0.03
N ILE A 636 -7.46 12.11 0.23
CA ILE A 636 -7.76 11.64 1.58
C ILE A 636 -6.71 10.62 2.05
N LEU A 637 -6.34 9.66 1.20
CA LEU A 637 -5.37 8.62 1.57
C LEU A 637 -3.98 9.21 1.89
N LYS A 638 -3.54 10.22 1.14
CA LYS A 638 -2.31 11.00 1.43
C LYS A 638 -2.34 11.66 2.81
N LYS A 639 -3.51 12.08 3.26
CA LYS A 639 -3.68 12.73 4.57
C LYS A 639 -3.74 11.72 5.71
N GLU A 640 -4.46 10.61 5.51
CA GLU A 640 -4.70 9.59 6.54
C GLU A 640 -3.45 8.76 6.87
N ASN A 641 -2.60 8.50 5.86
CA ASN A 641 -1.33 7.79 6.01
C ASN A 641 -1.48 6.40 6.63
N VAL A 642 -2.49 5.65 6.20
CA VAL A 642 -2.82 4.33 6.79
C VAL A 642 -2.55 3.16 5.86
N PHE A 643 -2.26 3.43 4.59
CA PHE A 643 -2.30 2.43 3.53
C PHE A 643 -1.30 2.79 2.44
N VAL A 644 -0.49 1.80 2.02
CA VAL A 644 0.43 1.93 0.90
C VAL A 644 0.39 0.66 0.05
N PRO A 645 -0.04 0.75 -1.22
CA PRO A 645 0.15 -0.31 -2.19
C PRO A 645 1.60 -0.31 -2.65
N LEU A 646 2.24 -1.46 -2.64
CA LEU A 646 3.69 -1.57 -2.87
C LEU A 646 3.98 -2.17 -4.24
N TYR A 647 3.32 -3.27 -4.61
CA TYR A 647 3.78 -4.09 -5.72
C TYR A 647 2.71 -4.99 -6.31
N SER A 648 2.64 -5.05 -7.64
CA SER A 648 1.82 -6.00 -8.40
C SER A 648 2.72 -6.82 -9.35
N PRO A 649 2.77 -8.15 -9.24
CA PRO A 649 3.64 -8.98 -10.07
C PRO A 649 3.21 -8.95 -11.53
N TYR A 650 4.19 -8.94 -12.45
CA TYR A 650 3.89 -9.10 -13.87
C TYR A 650 3.53 -10.54 -14.17
N ASN A 651 2.44 -10.69 -14.93
CA ASN A 651 2.15 -11.88 -15.70
C ASN A 651 2.64 -11.63 -17.12
N SER A 652 3.10 -12.68 -17.79
CA SER A 652 3.52 -12.56 -19.18
C SER A 652 3.09 -13.74 -20.02
N LEU A 653 3.04 -13.52 -21.33
CA LEU A 653 2.91 -14.54 -22.34
C LEU A 653 3.67 -14.08 -23.58
N PHE A 654 4.11 -15.02 -24.42
CA PHE A 654 4.86 -14.70 -25.63
C PHE A 654 3.97 -14.87 -26.85
N ILE A 655 3.88 -13.83 -27.69
CA ILE A 655 2.99 -13.78 -28.85
C ILE A 655 3.82 -13.66 -30.13
N ASP A 656 3.49 -14.47 -31.12
CA ASP A 656 4.02 -14.39 -32.48
C ASP A 656 3.76 -13.02 -33.11
N GLN A 657 4.83 -12.38 -33.58
CA GLN A 657 4.78 -11.09 -34.27
C GLN A 657 3.89 -11.10 -35.53
N ASN A 658 3.60 -12.28 -36.09
CA ASN A 658 2.68 -12.44 -37.21
C ASN A 658 1.20 -12.38 -36.81
N LEU A 659 0.86 -12.55 -35.53
CA LEU A 659 -0.49 -12.29 -35.04
C LEU A 659 -0.71 -10.78 -34.97
N LYS A 660 -1.73 -10.30 -35.67
CA LYS A 660 -2.07 -8.87 -35.76
C LYS A 660 -3.37 -8.57 -35.03
N GLN A 661 -3.64 -7.29 -34.75
CA GLN A 661 -4.81 -6.82 -33.98
C GLN A 661 -4.90 -7.34 -32.54
N ILE A 662 -3.75 -7.62 -31.93
CA ILE A 662 -3.67 -7.85 -30.48
C ILE A 662 -3.82 -6.51 -29.76
N LYS A 663 -4.76 -6.43 -28.83
CA LYS A 663 -4.97 -5.24 -27.99
C LYS A 663 -3.95 -5.21 -26.86
N ILE A 664 -3.41 -4.02 -26.55
CA ILE A 664 -2.46 -3.85 -25.44
C ILE A 664 -3.20 -3.32 -24.23
N VAL A 665 -3.38 -4.18 -23.23
CA VAL A 665 -4.09 -3.86 -21.99
C VAL A 665 -3.21 -4.17 -20.78
N PRO A 666 -2.67 -3.16 -20.09
CA PRO A 666 -1.70 -3.38 -19.03
C PRO A 666 -2.30 -3.99 -17.75
N VAL A 667 -3.61 -3.84 -17.52
CA VAL A 667 -4.31 -4.38 -16.35
C VAL A 667 -5.50 -5.21 -16.84
N LEU A 668 -5.47 -6.52 -16.60
CA LEU A 668 -6.56 -7.43 -16.95
C LEU A 668 -7.28 -7.88 -15.67
N PRO A 669 -8.62 -7.89 -15.63
CA PRO A 669 -9.34 -8.25 -14.42
C PRO A 669 -9.09 -9.70 -14.00
N TYR A 670 -9.05 -10.60 -14.99
CA TYR A 670 -8.81 -12.03 -14.81
C TYR A 670 -7.93 -12.56 -15.94
N SER A 671 -7.23 -13.67 -15.69
CA SER A 671 -6.43 -14.36 -16.73
C SER A 671 -7.28 -14.80 -17.93
N SER A 672 -8.56 -15.10 -17.74
CA SER A 672 -9.49 -15.43 -18.82
C SER A 672 -9.73 -14.27 -19.79
N SER A 673 -9.51 -13.02 -19.35
CA SER A 673 -9.57 -11.83 -20.22
C SER A 673 -8.43 -11.74 -21.25
N LEU A 674 -7.49 -12.68 -21.23
CA LEU A 674 -6.56 -12.88 -22.34
C LEU A 674 -7.27 -13.30 -23.63
N PHE A 675 -8.51 -13.76 -23.56
CA PHE A 675 -9.34 -13.93 -24.75
C PHE A 675 -9.65 -12.57 -25.39
N ASP A 676 -10.00 -11.57 -24.57
CA ASP A 676 -10.45 -10.25 -25.03
C ASP A 676 -9.35 -9.49 -25.79
N ILE A 677 -8.08 -9.69 -25.42
CA ILE A 677 -6.95 -9.04 -26.12
C ILE A 677 -6.73 -9.58 -27.54
N GLY A 678 -7.18 -10.81 -27.81
CA GLY A 678 -7.02 -11.51 -29.09
C GLY A 678 -8.34 -11.74 -29.83
N GLU A 679 -9.45 -11.19 -29.36
CA GLU A 679 -10.80 -11.47 -29.89
C GLU A 679 -10.90 -11.26 -31.41
N ASN A 680 -10.34 -10.17 -31.91
CA ASN A 680 -10.36 -9.79 -33.33
C ASN A 680 -9.00 -10.07 -34.02
N MET A 681 -8.15 -10.90 -33.43
CA MET A 681 -6.83 -11.14 -34.02
C MET A 681 -6.92 -11.93 -35.31
N TYR A 682 -5.96 -11.73 -36.20
CA TYR A 682 -5.83 -12.48 -37.45
C TYR A 682 -4.40 -12.89 -37.73
N LEU A 683 -4.26 -13.98 -38.50
CA LEU A 683 -2.98 -14.52 -38.95
C LEU A 683 -2.79 -14.38 -40.48
N LYS A 684 -3.87 -14.46 -41.25
CA LYS A 684 -3.84 -14.34 -42.71
C LYS A 684 -4.24 -12.94 -43.16
N GLU A 685 -3.59 -12.47 -44.22
CA GLU A 685 -3.86 -11.19 -44.85
C GLU A 685 -4.19 -11.42 -46.33
N LYS A 686 -5.24 -10.76 -46.81
CA LYS A 686 -5.47 -10.60 -48.25
C LYS A 686 -4.97 -9.23 -48.70
N ILE A 687 -4.31 -9.21 -49.86
CA ILE A 687 -3.82 -8.00 -50.50
C ILE A 687 -4.90 -7.45 -51.42
N ILE A 688 -5.38 -6.23 -51.15
CA ILE A 688 -6.34 -5.52 -51.98
C ILE A 688 -5.58 -4.46 -52.79
N ILE A 689 -5.38 -4.77 -54.07
CA ILE A 689 -4.67 -3.89 -55.02
C ILE A 689 -5.61 -2.77 -55.47
N LYS A 690 -5.13 -1.51 -55.38
CA LYS A 690 -5.86 -0.33 -55.86
C LYS A 690 -5.67 -0.12 -57.36
N TYR A 691 -6.22 -1.01 -58.18
CA TYR A 691 -6.01 -0.99 -59.64
C TYR A 691 -6.31 0.36 -60.32
N LYS A 692 -7.27 1.13 -59.81
CA LYS A 692 -7.67 2.44 -60.37
C LYS A 692 -6.58 3.52 -60.25
N GLU A 693 -5.63 3.36 -59.33
CA GLU A 693 -4.53 4.31 -59.09
C GLU A 693 -3.24 3.89 -59.82
N LYS A 694 -3.26 2.77 -60.54
CA LYS A 694 -2.08 2.17 -61.17
C LYS A 694 -2.07 2.45 -62.67
N SER A 695 -0.92 2.86 -63.21
CA SER A 695 -0.75 3.18 -64.64
C SER A 695 0.67 2.90 -65.12
N ILE A 696 0.86 2.78 -66.44
CA ILE A 696 2.20 2.57 -67.04
C ILE A 696 3.14 3.73 -66.69
N GLN A 697 2.64 4.97 -66.78
CA GLN A 697 3.42 6.15 -66.39
C GLN A 697 3.78 6.12 -64.91
N GLY A 698 2.85 5.69 -64.05
CA GLY A 698 3.08 5.53 -62.63
C GLY A 698 4.15 4.49 -62.29
N ILE A 699 4.28 3.39 -63.06
CA ILE A 699 5.39 2.42 -62.89
C ILE A 699 6.73 3.09 -63.15
N ILE A 700 6.81 3.89 -64.23
CA ILE A 700 8.05 4.58 -64.61
C ILE A 700 8.44 5.61 -63.54
N ASP A 701 7.47 6.37 -63.04
CA ASP A 701 7.72 7.38 -62.00
C ASP A 701 8.07 6.75 -60.65
N TRP A 702 7.43 5.61 -60.31
CA TRP A 702 7.81 4.80 -59.15
C TRP A 702 9.24 4.28 -59.26
N LEU A 703 9.64 3.72 -60.40
CA LEU A 703 11.00 3.24 -60.62
C LEU A 703 12.05 4.35 -60.49
N LYS A 704 11.73 5.58 -60.94
CA LYS A 704 12.60 6.75 -60.75
C LYS A 704 12.75 7.12 -59.27
N LYS A 705 11.65 7.14 -58.51
CA LYS A 705 11.63 7.46 -57.08
C LYS A 705 12.32 6.39 -56.22
N SER A 706 12.12 5.13 -56.57
CA SER A 706 12.66 3.97 -55.84
C SER A 706 14.08 3.59 -56.29
N SER A 707 14.63 4.29 -57.28
CA SER A 707 16.01 4.11 -57.71
C SER A 707 16.97 4.68 -56.66
N PRO A 708 18.00 3.92 -56.22
CA PRO A 708 19.04 4.44 -55.33
C PRO A 708 19.87 5.58 -55.94
N PHE A 709 19.67 5.91 -57.23
CA PHE A 709 20.33 6.99 -57.96
C PHE A 709 19.42 8.22 -58.18
N GLY A 710 18.22 8.25 -57.61
CA GLY A 710 17.15 9.22 -57.94
C GLY A 710 17.13 10.56 -57.18
N ASN A 711 18.12 10.85 -56.33
CA ASN A 711 18.24 12.15 -55.63
C ASN A 711 19.61 12.82 -55.91
N GLN A 712 19.93 13.03 -57.19
CA GLN A 712 20.91 14.04 -57.62
C GLN A 712 20.28 15.01 -58.59
#